data_AF-A0A812ZC54-F1
#
_entry.id   AF-A0A812ZC54-F1
#
_cell.length_a   1.000
_cell.length_b   1.000
_cell.length_c   1.000
_cell.angle_alpha   90.00
_cell.angle_beta   90.00
_cell.angle_gamma   90.00
#
_symmetry.space_group_name_H-M   'P 1'
#
loop_
_entity.id
_entity.type
_entity.pdbx_description
1 polymer ?
#
loop_
_entity_poly.entity_id
_entity_poly.type
_entity_poly.pdbx_seq_one_letter_code
_entity_poly.pdbx_strand_id
1 'polypeptide(L)'
;MWTCIDGLSNQQWHSVPAGVRNFTTAEPKTTTTTASTTATSTSTSTANPTATSTSSNAVSTSTSESPSTSETAAPTTTQTTTPQPLTPLRNCQLEPLVEGSGCRRLELFEGEVFDVGENGQETAGRHACLKKLRWTEEADTFVHSLGRCELWHCGTLARVRMSAGPGGGLSESPYAIALKTASGRYITAAEDGTMRADEQAFVPEALFLLMPGSGGRFVLKAQNDRYLKAEPGGHLAAVTEHWDDWEEFEIVQQDAGKLALRTFHDTYVSANQDGFVSAVGYGTTPETMLELVNRSSASLEYSSELVQFHKTVSDPSSHAVCSRPGAQAAVRCCSDEGAVPEDTYGCHARKNFSEAAALCQQSGLQLCTEAQISVCPGCTCGFENQQIWTSTACEGTEGLTQRRLGQRNDRAAVFSSFCGYQPGKGGLHGEEVRSTVFVKLMEWNYKDIAKECTEYLAPNGFDAVQVAPVTEHVLGYQWWVKYQPVSAGLDTRSGTEEDFRAMVATCRAAGVQVIVDILMNHMAAPCRKARQMKHKKANWTTESDMPCVGWGGSRYGNRMQQGAKGWDAASPRHFHHKKDDAMEPWCQVGPQTGWLCPDDDCTPCDMYALPDFATELEEVREMQVKHLEASDLEDVAGDLFHIGVTALRVDAAIYHHVYELAAMVNRLPWDLVYQEWWGEYPPHDRTEYVGLYRDVAYRWHLVNRLAGKNATELPELLQLESGVFGITQDMAVYPFAYHDGRSKDSDPEIATYKNGLAFHQQQKFFLSWPFGEKVLIWGGYGWRDLTHGPPGCDKSDGDHCTPDSVYDEDGHAQCMPAPTVSPLPKSAARERRWICEHRWQGVAGMMHFRKACRQHAVSEKWEGGKTEGVGIGRLAFRLGGDCFVALTRGRREDEDEDVAGVGGTWDLTGLKIALPQGRYCDMSSLHTQKGWDQSSCPREVEVDEEGVIQHGSVTQGAAQPQSTPLRR
;
A
#
# COMPACT_ATOMS: atom_id res chain seq x y z
N MET A 1 -0.61 25.35 -13.37
CA MET A 1 -0.20 24.70 -12.09
C MET A 1 1.20 25.18 -11.79
N TRP A 2 1.46 25.79 -10.63
CA TRP A 2 2.47 26.86 -10.51
C TRP A 2 3.54 26.58 -9.43
N THR A 3 4.83 26.80 -9.74
CA THR A 3 5.96 26.86 -8.78
C THR A 3 6.82 28.12 -9.04
N CYS A 4 7.40 28.71 -7.99
CA CYS A 4 8.00 30.06 -7.99
C CYS A 4 9.39 30.11 -8.66
N ILE A 5 9.68 31.17 -9.44
CA ILE A 5 11.04 31.51 -9.93
C ILE A 5 11.52 32.79 -9.23
N ASP A 6 12.35 32.58 -8.20
CA ASP A 6 13.30 33.45 -7.47
C ASP A 6 13.02 34.92 -7.10
N GLY A 7 13.16 35.20 -5.78
CA GLY A 7 14.25 36.08 -5.29
C GLY A 7 13.94 36.99 -4.10
N LEU A 8 14.49 36.71 -2.90
CA LEU A 8 15.05 37.72 -1.96
C LEU A 8 16.01 37.13 -0.89
N SER A 9 17.30 37.38 -1.13
CA SER A 9 18.45 37.65 -0.24
C SER A 9 18.97 36.68 0.84
N ASN A 10 20.20 36.20 0.59
CA ASN A 10 21.36 36.12 1.49
C ASN A 10 21.22 35.42 2.87
N GLN A 11 21.60 34.14 2.92
CA GLN A 11 22.65 33.67 3.84
C GLN A 11 23.53 32.62 3.15
N GLN A 12 24.84 32.81 3.34
CA GLN A 12 26.01 32.25 2.67
C GLN A 12 25.97 30.76 2.26
N TRP A 13 26.08 30.51 0.94
CA TRP A 13 26.72 29.32 0.40
C TRP A 13 28.19 29.62 0.13
N HIS A 14 29.10 28.89 0.78
CA HIS A 14 30.52 28.94 0.45
C HIS A 14 30.74 28.34 -0.93
N SER A 15 31.25 29.16 -1.84
CA SER A 15 31.74 28.78 -3.15
C SER A 15 32.94 27.84 -3.03
N VAL A 16 32.90 26.72 -3.74
CA VAL A 16 34.11 25.96 -4.10
C VAL A 16 34.76 26.70 -5.28
N PRO A 17 36.04 27.10 -5.22
CA PRO A 17 36.66 27.85 -6.31
C PRO A 17 36.87 26.95 -7.54
N ALA A 18 36.41 27.43 -8.71
CA ALA A 18 36.87 26.95 -9.99
C ALA A 18 38.35 27.35 -10.19
N GLY A 19 39.26 26.39 -10.02
CA GLY A 19 40.69 26.52 -10.29
C GLY A 19 41.10 25.70 -11.51
N VAL A 20 41.25 26.39 -12.64
CA VAL A 20 41.80 25.90 -13.91
C VAL A 20 43.19 25.29 -13.75
N ARG A 21 43.41 24.08 -14.28
CA ARG A 21 44.69 23.72 -14.94
C ARG A 21 44.45 22.97 -16.25
N ASN A 22 44.90 23.63 -17.30
CA ASN A 22 44.95 23.25 -18.70
C ASN A 22 45.52 21.85 -18.97
N PHE A 23 44.93 21.13 -19.93
CA PHE A 23 45.72 20.40 -20.92
C PHE A 23 45.20 20.75 -22.33
N THR A 24 46.08 21.40 -23.08
CA THR A 24 45.92 21.80 -24.47
C THR A 24 45.98 20.61 -25.41
N THR A 25 45.12 20.64 -26.42
CA THR A 25 45.11 19.76 -27.60
C THR A 25 46.31 19.99 -28.52
N ALA A 26 46.87 18.92 -29.09
CA ALA A 26 47.70 18.97 -30.30
C ALA A 26 47.61 17.64 -31.09
N GLU A 27 47.02 17.77 -32.28
CA GLU A 27 47.02 16.98 -33.54
C GLU A 27 47.62 15.55 -33.62
N PRO A 28 47.07 14.76 -34.58
CA PRO A 28 47.94 14.24 -35.64
C PRO A 28 47.45 14.65 -37.04
N LYS A 29 48.36 15.19 -37.85
CA LYS A 29 48.29 15.23 -39.32
C LYS A 29 49.44 14.38 -39.87
N THR A 30 49.14 13.42 -40.75
CA THR A 30 49.31 13.54 -42.22
C THR A 30 49.10 12.17 -42.91
N THR A 31 48.18 12.16 -43.89
CA THR A 31 48.17 11.51 -45.22
C THR A 31 49.22 10.42 -45.54
N THR A 32 48.92 9.31 -46.25
CA THR A 32 48.51 9.30 -47.67
C THR A 32 48.13 7.87 -48.17
N THR A 33 47.21 7.80 -49.17
CA THR A 33 47.16 6.92 -50.37
C THR A 33 46.44 5.54 -50.40
N THR A 34 45.32 5.55 -51.14
CA THR A 34 44.86 4.64 -52.25
C THR A 34 44.42 3.18 -52.03
N ALA A 35 43.08 3.01 -52.15
CA ALA A 35 42.34 2.38 -53.26
C ALA A 35 42.17 0.84 -53.39
N SER A 36 40.90 0.50 -53.69
CA SER A 36 40.39 -0.62 -54.52
C SER A 36 40.31 -2.00 -53.83
N THR A 37 39.30 -2.87 -53.97
CA THR A 37 38.09 -2.94 -54.81
C THR A 37 37.23 -4.14 -54.36
N THR A 38 35.92 -4.07 -54.66
CA THR A 38 34.98 -5.17 -55.02
C THR A 38 34.54 -6.25 -54.02
N ALA A 39 33.28 -6.12 -53.59
CA ALA A 39 32.10 -6.85 -54.10
C ALA A 39 31.80 -8.32 -53.65
N THR A 40 30.65 -8.44 -52.97
CA THR A 40 29.56 -9.44 -53.12
C THR A 40 29.87 -10.94 -53.20
N SER A 41 29.27 -11.74 -52.31
CA SER A 41 27.98 -12.42 -52.56
C SER A 41 27.73 -13.62 -51.62
N THR A 42 26.56 -13.57 -50.97
CA THR A 42 25.57 -14.64 -50.70
C THR A 42 25.95 -16.13 -50.64
N SER A 43 25.42 -16.77 -49.58
CA SER A 43 24.45 -17.90 -49.59
C SER A 43 24.87 -19.24 -48.96
N THR A 44 24.07 -19.60 -47.95
CA THR A 44 23.38 -20.88 -47.70
C THR A 44 24.14 -22.20 -47.45
N SER A 45 23.87 -22.70 -46.23
CA SER A 45 23.17 -23.96 -45.95
C SER A 45 23.95 -25.26 -45.67
N THR A 46 23.45 -25.89 -44.59
CA THR A 46 23.19 -27.33 -44.38
C THR A 46 24.25 -28.27 -43.79
N ALA A 47 23.82 -28.85 -42.67
CA ALA A 47 23.88 -30.27 -42.27
C ALA A 47 25.13 -30.80 -41.51
N ASN A 48 24.97 -30.92 -40.19
CA ASN A 48 25.00 -32.15 -39.35
C ASN A 48 25.39 -33.50 -40.02
N PRO A 49 25.65 -34.58 -39.24
CA PRO A 49 26.26 -34.73 -37.91
C PRO A 49 27.19 -36.00 -37.85
N THR A 50 27.87 -36.25 -36.71
CA THR A 50 28.18 -37.57 -36.05
C THR A 50 29.39 -37.42 -35.11
N ALA A 51 29.26 -37.63 -33.79
CA ALA A 51 29.48 -38.89 -33.06
C ALA A 51 30.90 -39.47 -33.34
N THR A 52 31.77 -39.83 -32.39
CA THR A 52 31.56 -40.44 -31.07
C THR A 52 32.90 -40.54 -30.33
N SER A 53 32.87 -40.40 -28.99
CA SER A 53 33.60 -41.16 -27.95
C SER A 53 35.10 -41.47 -28.07
N THR A 54 35.91 -41.22 -27.02
CA THR A 54 36.19 -42.16 -25.91
C THR A 54 37.37 -41.67 -25.03
N SER A 55 37.25 -41.91 -23.70
CA SER A 55 38.29 -42.27 -22.70
C SER A 55 39.49 -41.32 -22.45
N SER A 56 40.03 -41.10 -21.25
CA SER A 56 39.87 -41.70 -19.91
C SER A 56 40.88 -41.02 -18.95
N ASN A 57 40.46 -40.83 -17.69
CA ASN A 57 41.18 -41.04 -16.42
C ASN A 57 42.47 -40.29 -16.00
N ALA A 58 42.45 -40.06 -14.66
CA ALA A 58 43.52 -39.93 -13.65
C ALA A 58 43.88 -38.49 -13.24
N VAL A 59 43.54 -37.97 -12.05
CA VAL A 59 43.77 -38.34 -10.62
C VAL A 59 45.09 -37.80 -10.04
N SER A 60 44.99 -37.23 -8.82
CA SER A 60 45.98 -37.01 -7.72
C SER A 60 46.62 -35.60 -7.60
N THR A 61 46.25 -34.79 -6.56
CA THR A 61 46.91 -34.55 -5.23
C THR A 61 48.23 -33.74 -5.31
N SER A 62 48.66 -32.79 -4.45
CA SER A 62 48.27 -32.27 -3.13
C SER A 62 49.20 -31.08 -2.75
N THR A 63 48.92 -30.39 -1.61
CA THR A 63 49.84 -29.72 -0.63
C THR A 63 50.64 -28.47 -1.07
N SER A 64 50.34 -27.25 -0.59
CA SER A 64 50.65 -26.59 0.71
C SER A 64 52.07 -26.01 0.83
N GLU A 65 52.20 -24.71 1.11
CA GLU A 65 53.15 -24.12 2.08
C GLU A 65 53.09 -22.57 2.10
N SER A 66 53.11 -22.00 3.32
CA SER A 66 53.46 -20.60 3.63
C SER A 66 54.90 -20.58 4.20
N PRO A 67 55.60 -19.42 4.23
CA PRO A 67 55.79 -18.77 5.54
C PRO A 67 55.96 -17.23 5.53
N SER A 68 55.90 -16.70 6.76
CA SER A 68 55.97 -15.32 7.29
C SER A 68 57.38 -14.72 7.50
N THR A 69 57.49 -13.38 7.63
CA THR A 69 58.24 -12.54 8.65
C THR A 69 58.25 -11.05 8.21
N SER A 70 57.63 -10.06 8.90
CA SER A 70 58.11 -9.12 9.97
C SER A 70 59.45 -8.40 9.66
N GLU A 71 59.70 -7.07 9.81
CA GLU A 71 59.36 -6.14 10.90
C GLU A 71 59.70 -4.63 10.57
N THR A 72 58.84 -3.70 11.03
CA THR A 72 59.03 -2.32 11.60
C THR A 72 59.88 -1.18 10.96
N ALA A 73 59.24 0.00 10.77
CA ALA A 73 59.43 1.26 11.56
C ALA A 73 58.56 2.45 11.05
N ALA A 74 57.88 3.16 11.96
CA ALA A 74 57.12 4.43 11.78
C ALA A 74 57.96 5.64 12.32
N PRO A 75 57.49 6.92 12.43
CA PRO A 75 56.19 7.56 12.12
C PRO A 75 56.25 8.99 11.52
N THR A 76 55.18 9.52 10.90
CA THR A 76 54.85 10.99 10.94
C THR A 76 53.39 11.30 10.50
N THR A 77 52.54 11.57 11.51
CA THR A 77 51.40 12.53 11.62
C THR A 77 50.47 12.87 10.44
N THR A 78 49.22 12.40 10.60
CA THR A 78 47.93 13.14 10.56
C THR A 78 47.62 14.12 9.42
N GLN A 79 46.68 13.71 8.57
CA GLN A 79 45.38 14.41 8.45
C GLN A 79 44.27 13.35 8.37
N THR A 80 43.62 13.11 9.51
CA THR A 80 42.39 12.33 9.62
C THR A 80 41.27 13.20 9.07
N THR A 81 40.88 13.01 7.81
CA THR A 81 39.53 13.38 7.38
C THR A 81 38.60 12.32 7.94
N THR A 82 37.94 12.64 9.05
CA THR A 82 36.86 11.84 9.62
C THR A 82 35.83 11.56 8.52
N PRO A 83 35.57 10.31 8.14
CA PRO A 83 34.43 9.98 7.29
C PRO A 83 33.17 10.40 8.03
N GLN A 84 32.37 11.26 7.40
CA GLN A 84 31.02 11.54 7.89
C GLN A 84 30.23 10.22 7.86
N PRO A 85 29.59 9.81 8.98
CA PRO A 85 28.83 8.56 9.01
C PRO A 85 27.61 8.68 8.07
N LEU A 86 27.49 7.74 7.13
CA LEU A 86 26.32 7.59 6.27
C LEU A 86 25.20 6.87 7.05
N THR A 87 23.99 7.40 6.96
CA THR A 87 22.83 6.99 7.76
C THR A 87 22.22 5.65 7.28
N PRO A 88 21.75 4.78 8.20
CA PRO A 88 20.95 3.58 7.90
C PRO A 88 19.77 3.78 6.94
N LEU A 89 19.64 2.91 5.93
CA LEU A 89 18.41 2.70 5.16
C LEU A 89 17.45 1.85 5.99
N ARG A 90 16.58 2.54 6.75
CA ARG A 90 15.67 1.94 7.72
C ARG A 90 14.38 1.44 7.08
N ASN A 91 13.93 0.28 7.57
CA ASN A 91 12.54 -0.17 7.48
C ASN A 91 11.64 1.00 7.85
N CYS A 92 10.82 1.33 6.89
CA CYS A 92 9.70 2.23 7.00
C CYS A 92 8.91 2.03 8.34
N GLN A 93 8.58 3.12 9.10
CA GLN A 93 7.71 3.40 10.30
C GLN A 93 7.91 2.59 11.63
N LEU A 94 9.04 1.98 11.95
CA LEU A 94 9.38 1.82 13.39
C LEU A 94 9.83 3.22 13.81
N GLU A 95 9.30 3.78 14.91
CA GLU A 95 10.14 4.68 15.72
C GLU A 95 11.52 3.98 15.83
N PRO A 96 12.65 4.71 15.76
CA PRO A 96 13.97 4.09 15.91
C PRO A 96 13.86 3.03 16.99
N LEU A 97 14.19 1.78 16.69
CA LEU A 97 14.08 0.77 17.73
C LEU A 97 14.92 1.29 18.89
N VAL A 98 14.24 1.66 19.96
CA VAL A 98 14.83 2.24 21.16
C VAL A 98 14.61 1.22 22.22
N GLU A 99 15.70 0.82 22.83
CA GLU A 99 15.69 -0.14 23.92
C GLU A 99 14.72 0.35 25.02
N GLY A 100 13.63 -0.40 25.24
CA GLY A 100 12.59 -0.06 26.21
C GLY A 100 11.23 0.39 25.64
N SER A 101 11.08 0.56 24.31
CA SER A 101 9.80 0.92 23.66
C SER A 101 8.90 -0.29 23.31
N GLY A 102 8.90 -1.33 24.16
CA GLY A 102 8.31 -2.64 23.81
C GLY A 102 9.20 -3.51 22.92
N CYS A 103 10.36 -2.97 22.50
CA CYS A 103 11.40 -3.69 21.77
C CYS A 103 12.70 -3.71 22.55
N ARG A 104 13.41 -4.84 22.49
CA ARG A 104 14.74 -5.03 23.07
C ARG A 104 15.73 -5.36 21.96
N ARG A 105 16.84 -4.62 21.88
CA ARG A 105 17.92 -4.99 20.97
C ARG A 105 18.59 -6.23 21.51
N LEU A 106 18.73 -7.24 20.66
CA LEU A 106 19.38 -8.49 21.00
C LEU A 106 20.86 -8.43 20.63
N GLU A 107 21.14 -8.12 19.35
CA GLU A 107 22.49 -8.16 18.81
C GLU A 107 22.74 -6.99 17.85
N LEU A 108 24.00 -6.57 17.78
CA LEU A 108 24.50 -5.58 16.83
C LEU A 108 25.69 -6.22 16.12
N PHE A 109 25.64 -6.27 14.80
CA PHE A 109 26.72 -6.70 13.94
C PHE A 109 27.21 -5.53 13.11
N GLU A 110 28.52 -5.42 12.96
CA GLU A 110 29.16 -4.39 12.14
C GLU A 110 30.21 -5.04 11.23
N GLY A 111 30.43 -4.48 10.03
CA GLY A 111 31.44 -4.94 9.08
C GLY A 111 31.01 -4.93 7.62
N GLU A 112 31.98 -5.16 6.73
CA GLU A 112 31.82 -5.07 5.26
C GLU A 112 30.78 -6.04 4.68
N VAL A 113 30.46 -7.12 5.41
CA VAL A 113 29.39 -8.06 5.03
C VAL A 113 28.00 -7.42 5.04
N PHE A 114 27.85 -6.25 5.69
CA PHE A 114 26.62 -5.46 5.72
C PHE A 114 26.61 -4.32 4.71
N ASP A 115 27.57 -4.25 3.80
CA ASP A 115 27.63 -3.24 2.74
C ASP A 115 26.78 -3.63 1.51
N VAL A 116 26.72 -2.70 0.55
CA VAL A 116 26.09 -2.91 -0.76
C VAL A 116 27.05 -3.66 -1.68
N GLY A 117 26.52 -4.48 -2.58
CA GLY A 117 27.34 -5.14 -3.61
C GLY A 117 27.97 -4.14 -4.58
N GLU A 118 28.88 -4.62 -5.45
CA GLU A 118 29.63 -3.80 -6.42
C GLU A 118 28.73 -2.95 -7.34
N ASN A 119 27.46 -3.33 -7.51
CA ASN A 119 26.46 -2.62 -8.32
C ASN A 119 25.52 -1.71 -7.50
N GLY A 120 25.84 -1.41 -6.23
CA GLY A 120 24.99 -0.60 -5.36
C GLY A 120 23.69 -1.30 -4.91
N GLN A 121 23.60 -2.61 -5.10
CA GLN A 121 22.46 -3.42 -4.68
C GLN A 121 22.53 -3.66 -3.17
N GLU A 122 21.47 -3.31 -2.45
CA GLU A 122 21.30 -3.48 -0.98
C GLU A 122 21.15 -4.94 -0.53
N THR A 123 21.58 -5.88 -1.36
CA THR A 123 21.21 -7.29 -1.24
C THR A 123 22.17 -8.04 -0.32
N ALA A 124 23.48 -7.77 -0.36
CA ALA A 124 24.44 -8.45 0.51
C ALA A 124 24.22 -8.15 2.00
N GLY A 125 24.09 -6.87 2.38
CA GLY A 125 23.96 -6.51 3.78
C GLY A 125 22.59 -6.77 4.41
N ARG A 126 21.50 -6.52 3.67
CA ARG A 126 20.15 -6.85 4.14
C ARG A 126 19.96 -8.37 4.23
N HIS A 127 20.51 -9.14 3.28
CA HIS A 127 20.57 -10.60 3.34
C HIS A 127 21.38 -11.10 4.53
N ALA A 128 22.60 -10.58 4.72
CA ALA A 128 23.42 -10.94 5.86
C ALA A 128 22.69 -10.67 7.17
N CYS A 129 21.95 -9.56 7.25
CA CYS A 129 21.15 -9.22 8.42
C CYS A 129 19.96 -10.15 8.62
N LEU A 130 19.21 -10.48 7.56
CA LEU A 130 18.13 -11.46 7.60
C LEU A 130 18.63 -12.86 7.99
N LYS A 131 19.80 -13.26 7.49
CA LYS A 131 20.46 -14.50 7.89
C LYS A 131 20.78 -14.46 9.37
N LYS A 132 21.35 -13.37 9.87
CA LYS A 132 21.59 -13.20 11.31
C LYS A 132 20.29 -13.30 12.11
N LEU A 133 19.20 -12.67 11.65
CA LEU A 133 17.88 -12.76 12.27
C LEU A 133 17.43 -14.22 12.43
N ARG A 134 17.53 -15.02 11.37
CA ARG A 134 17.09 -16.45 11.37
C ARG A 134 17.81 -17.32 12.39
N TRP A 135 19.10 -17.06 12.63
CA TRP A 135 19.93 -17.87 13.54
C TRP A 135 19.98 -17.34 14.97
N THR A 136 19.37 -16.17 15.21
CA THR A 136 19.35 -15.56 16.54
C THR A 136 18.04 -15.92 17.23
N GLU A 137 18.13 -16.78 18.23
CA GLU A 137 16.99 -17.17 19.06
C GLU A 137 16.38 -15.93 19.73
N GLU A 138 15.05 -15.84 19.79
CA GLU A 138 14.27 -14.67 20.26
C GLU A 138 14.19 -13.47 19.28
N ALA A 139 15.05 -13.38 18.26
CA ALA A 139 15.01 -12.25 17.33
C ALA A 139 13.82 -12.34 16.38
N ASP A 140 13.06 -11.24 16.25
CA ASP A 140 11.88 -11.17 15.39
C ASP A 140 11.86 -9.98 14.42
N THR A 141 12.79 -9.06 14.56
CA THR A 141 12.95 -7.95 13.62
C THR A 141 14.42 -7.52 13.52
N PHE A 142 14.75 -6.82 12.45
CA PHE A 142 16.09 -6.28 12.24
C PHE A 142 16.07 -4.86 11.68
N VAL A 143 17.15 -4.12 11.96
CA VAL A 143 17.46 -2.82 11.36
C VAL A 143 18.78 -2.98 10.62
N HIS A 144 18.78 -2.73 9.31
CA HIS A 144 19.98 -2.78 8.48
C HIS A 144 20.41 -1.36 8.09
N SER A 145 21.71 -1.21 7.89
CA SER A 145 22.39 0.02 7.50
C SER A 145 23.73 -0.33 6.85
N LEU A 146 24.29 0.61 6.10
CA LEU A 146 25.62 0.42 5.52
C LEU A 146 26.63 0.05 6.63
N GLY A 147 27.28 -1.10 6.47
CA GLY A 147 28.23 -1.64 7.44
C GLY A 147 27.64 -2.12 8.77
N ARG A 148 26.31 -2.15 8.97
CA ARG A 148 25.71 -2.48 10.27
C ARG A 148 24.34 -3.15 10.20
N CYS A 149 24.12 -4.14 11.06
CA CYS A 149 22.88 -4.88 11.25
C CYS A 149 22.54 -4.96 12.74
N GLU A 150 21.33 -4.59 13.14
CA GLU A 150 20.82 -4.70 14.50
C GLU A 150 19.67 -5.70 14.52
N LEU A 151 19.70 -6.68 15.42
CA LEU A 151 18.61 -7.61 15.65
C LEU A 151 17.87 -7.25 16.93
N TRP A 152 16.56 -7.45 16.91
CA TRP A 152 15.67 -7.03 17.97
C TRP A 152 14.60 -8.08 18.25
N HIS A 153 14.09 -8.02 19.48
CA HIS A 153 12.90 -8.71 19.93
C HIS A 153 11.82 -7.67 20.26
N CYS A 154 10.74 -7.66 19.51
CA CYS A 154 9.61 -6.75 19.65
C CYS A 154 8.31 -7.46 20.03
N GLY A 155 8.31 -8.80 20.11
CA GLY A 155 7.16 -9.62 20.51
C GLY A 155 6.21 -10.01 19.37
N THR A 156 6.59 -9.81 18.10
CA THR A 156 5.71 -9.96 16.93
C THR A 156 5.75 -11.32 16.24
N LEU A 157 6.68 -12.22 16.57
CA LEU A 157 6.71 -13.59 16.02
C LEU A 157 5.93 -14.62 16.85
N ALA A 158 5.69 -14.36 18.13
CA ALA A 158 4.96 -15.28 19.01
C ALA A 158 3.45 -15.33 18.70
N ARG A 159 2.89 -14.32 18.01
CA ARG A 159 1.46 -14.29 17.65
C ARG A 159 1.16 -14.91 16.29
N VAL A 160 2.09 -14.84 15.33
CA VAL A 160 1.94 -15.46 14.00
C VAL A 160 2.20 -16.98 14.04
N ARG A 161 3.01 -17.47 14.99
CA ARG A 161 3.25 -18.91 15.16
C ARG A 161 2.12 -19.67 15.90
N MET A 162 1.18 -18.98 16.55
CA MET A 162 0.13 -19.62 17.35
C MET A 162 -1.17 -19.92 16.60
N SER A 163 -1.33 -19.46 15.36
CA SER A 163 -2.48 -19.82 14.52
C SER A 163 -2.28 -21.14 13.75
N ALA A 164 -1.07 -21.70 13.75
CA ALA A 164 -0.80 -23.04 13.22
C ALA A 164 -0.76 -24.09 14.35
N GLY A 165 -1.90 -24.32 14.99
CA GLY A 165 -2.08 -25.39 15.97
C GLY A 165 -2.46 -26.72 15.31
N PRO A 166 -1.90 -27.87 15.71
CA PRO A 166 -2.24 -29.17 15.15
C PRO A 166 -3.58 -29.65 15.72
N GLY A 167 -4.67 -29.40 14.99
CA GLY A 167 -6.00 -29.92 15.31
C GLY A 167 -7.08 -29.14 14.56
N GLY A 168 -7.68 -29.77 13.56
CA GLY A 168 -8.59 -29.13 12.60
C GLY A 168 -9.85 -28.49 13.19
N GLY A 169 -10.32 -27.47 12.48
CA GLY A 169 -11.59 -26.76 12.67
C GLY A 169 -11.50 -25.35 12.08
N LEU A 170 -12.14 -25.13 10.92
CA LEU A 170 -12.33 -23.82 10.30
C LEU A 170 -13.13 -22.90 11.23
N SER A 171 -12.80 -21.61 11.33
CA SER A 171 -13.69 -20.61 11.96
C SER A 171 -13.49 -19.21 11.38
N GLU A 172 -14.60 -18.67 10.88
CA GLU A 172 -14.85 -17.34 10.36
C GLU A 172 -14.70 -16.26 11.46
N SER A 173 -14.31 -15.03 11.10
CA SER A 173 -14.07 -13.94 12.08
C SER A 173 -15.31 -13.03 12.29
N PRO A 174 -15.66 -12.67 13.55
CA PRO A 174 -16.83 -11.85 13.91
C PRO A 174 -16.70 -10.33 13.67
N TYR A 175 -17.82 -9.64 13.41
CA TYR A 175 -17.92 -8.16 13.31
C TYR A 175 -18.38 -7.53 14.64
N ALA A 176 -17.74 -6.44 15.11
CA ALA A 176 -18.16 -5.76 16.34
C ALA A 176 -19.15 -4.60 16.08
N ILE A 177 -20.34 -4.67 16.68
CA ILE A 177 -21.46 -3.74 16.44
C ILE A 177 -22.11 -3.29 17.75
N ALA A 178 -22.83 -2.16 17.71
CA ALA A 178 -23.78 -1.78 18.75
C ALA A 178 -25.16 -1.56 18.14
N LEU A 179 -26.21 -1.87 18.91
CA LEU A 179 -27.59 -1.69 18.47
C LEU A 179 -28.20 -0.49 19.19
N LYS A 180 -28.63 0.51 18.41
CA LYS A 180 -29.24 1.73 18.94
C LYS A 180 -30.73 1.75 18.58
N THR A 181 -31.59 1.95 19.56
CA THR A 181 -33.03 2.07 19.37
C THR A 181 -33.37 3.34 18.61
N ALA A 182 -34.56 3.40 17.97
CA ALA A 182 -35.08 4.62 17.36
C ALA A 182 -35.18 5.82 18.33
N SER A 183 -35.26 5.55 19.65
CA SER A 183 -35.23 6.58 20.71
C SER A 183 -33.81 7.09 21.05
N GLY A 184 -32.78 6.56 20.38
CA GLY A 184 -31.39 6.94 20.55
C GLY A 184 -30.66 6.23 21.70
N ARG A 185 -31.30 5.27 22.38
CA ARG A 185 -30.71 4.48 23.48
C ARG A 185 -30.03 3.21 22.95
N TYR A 186 -28.90 2.83 23.54
CA TYR A 186 -28.17 1.61 23.20
C TYR A 186 -28.76 0.39 23.91
N ILE A 187 -28.88 -0.71 23.18
CA ILE A 187 -29.17 -2.02 23.76
C ILE A 187 -27.89 -2.55 24.40
N THR A 188 -28.00 -3.03 25.63
CA THR A 188 -26.93 -3.55 26.47
C THR A 188 -27.27 -4.94 26.97
N ALA A 189 -26.25 -5.77 27.15
CA ALA A 189 -26.32 -7.04 27.85
C ALA A 189 -25.58 -6.91 29.19
N ALA A 190 -26.30 -7.07 30.30
CA ALA A 190 -25.70 -7.12 31.62
C ALA A 190 -24.87 -8.41 31.79
N GLU A 191 -24.03 -8.46 32.83
CA GLU A 191 -23.19 -9.62 33.14
C GLU A 191 -24.01 -10.92 33.31
N ASP A 192 -25.20 -10.82 33.90
CA ASP A 192 -26.14 -11.93 34.07
C ASP A 192 -26.92 -12.32 32.80
N GLY A 193 -26.66 -11.63 31.68
CA GLY A 193 -27.30 -11.85 30.38
C GLY A 193 -28.60 -11.08 30.16
N THR A 194 -29.02 -10.24 31.13
CA THR A 194 -30.24 -9.43 31.00
C THR A 194 -30.07 -8.34 29.94
N MET A 195 -31.07 -8.20 29.05
CA MET A 195 -31.03 -7.22 27.96
C MET A 195 -31.81 -5.94 28.31
N ARG A 196 -31.14 -4.79 28.23
CA ARG A 196 -31.68 -3.46 28.60
C ARG A 196 -31.41 -2.42 27.51
N ALA A 197 -32.24 -1.39 27.41
CA ALA A 197 -32.09 -0.27 26.48
C ALA A 197 -32.23 1.08 27.19
N ASP A 198 -31.41 1.31 28.21
CA ASP A 198 -31.47 2.51 29.05
C ASP A 198 -30.42 3.56 28.67
N GLU A 199 -29.29 3.13 28.11
CA GLU A 199 -28.10 3.95 27.99
C GLU A 199 -28.19 4.91 26.80
N GLN A 200 -28.09 6.22 27.06
CA GLN A 200 -28.10 7.25 26.01
C GLN A 200 -26.73 7.43 25.35
N ALA A 201 -25.67 7.05 26.06
CA ALA A 201 -24.30 7.00 25.56
C ALA A 201 -23.87 5.55 25.37
N PHE A 202 -22.88 5.33 24.50
CA PHE A 202 -22.34 4.00 24.31
C PHE A 202 -21.58 3.55 25.57
N VAL A 203 -21.83 2.31 26.00
CA VAL A 203 -21.13 1.63 27.08
C VAL A 203 -20.60 0.28 26.57
N PRO A 204 -19.52 -0.28 27.15
CA PRO A 204 -18.97 -1.56 26.70
C PRO A 204 -20.02 -2.70 26.62
N GLU A 205 -20.95 -2.73 27.57
CA GLU A 205 -22.05 -3.69 27.65
C GLU A 205 -23.02 -3.62 26.45
N ALA A 206 -22.94 -2.54 25.64
CA ALA A 206 -23.70 -2.38 24.40
C ALA A 206 -23.05 -3.03 23.16
N LEU A 207 -21.86 -3.65 23.31
CA LEU A 207 -21.10 -4.22 22.21
C LEU A 207 -21.46 -5.70 21.98
N PHE A 208 -21.81 -6.01 20.73
CA PHE A 208 -22.09 -7.37 20.27
C PHE A 208 -21.16 -7.76 19.14
N LEU A 209 -20.75 -9.03 19.13
CA LEU A 209 -20.08 -9.67 18.00
C LEU A 209 -21.13 -10.33 17.11
N LEU A 210 -21.29 -9.80 15.91
CA LEU A 210 -22.13 -10.31 14.84
C LEU A 210 -21.35 -11.37 14.05
N MET A 211 -21.86 -12.60 14.04
CA MET A 211 -21.28 -13.72 13.31
C MET A 211 -22.29 -14.30 12.32
N PRO A 212 -21.87 -14.80 11.16
CA PRO A 212 -22.75 -15.55 10.27
C PRO A 212 -23.35 -16.77 11.00
N GLY A 213 -24.62 -17.02 10.74
CA GLY A 213 -25.38 -18.18 11.20
C GLY A 213 -25.88 -18.99 10.01
N SER A 214 -26.85 -19.87 10.21
CA SER A 214 -27.38 -20.74 9.15
C SER A 214 -28.31 -20.00 8.17
N GLY A 215 -28.28 -20.37 6.89
CA GLY A 215 -29.28 -19.93 5.90
C GLY A 215 -29.39 -18.42 5.66
N GLY A 216 -28.28 -17.68 5.79
CA GLY A 216 -28.25 -16.21 5.61
C GLY A 216 -28.68 -15.41 6.85
N ARG A 217 -28.82 -16.08 8.00
CA ARG A 217 -29.03 -15.46 9.32
C ARG A 217 -27.69 -15.16 9.99
N PHE A 218 -27.74 -14.53 11.16
CA PHE A 218 -26.58 -14.24 11.99
C PHE A 218 -26.88 -14.49 13.46
N VAL A 219 -25.81 -14.60 14.24
CA VAL A 219 -25.86 -14.70 15.70
C VAL A 219 -25.17 -13.49 16.32
N LEU A 220 -25.61 -13.13 17.52
CA LEU A 220 -25.07 -12.01 18.29
C LEU A 220 -24.46 -12.53 19.58
N LYS A 221 -23.15 -12.34 19.78
CA LYS A 221 -22.47 -12.67 21.05
C LYS A 221 -22.19 -11.41 21.85
N ALA A 222 -22.69 -11.34 23.07
CA ALA A 222 -22.51 -10.19 23.95
C ALA A 222 -21.14 -10.19 24.65
N GLN A 223 -20.77 -9.08 25.31
CA GLN A 223 -19.50 -8.95 26.03
C GLN A 223 -19.32 -9.93 27.20
N ASN A 224 -20.40 -10.48 27.75
CA ASN A 224 -20.34 -11.53 28.75
C ASN A 224 -19.99 -12.91 28.15
N ASP A 225 -19.56 -12.95 26.88
CA ASP A 225 -19.18 -14.13 26.12
C ASP A 225 -20.32 -15.15 25.91
N ARG A 226 -21.57 -14.67 25.92
CA ARG A 226 -22.77 -15.48 25.68
C ARG A 226 -23.52 -15.04 24.42
N TYR A 227 -24.16 -15.99 23.75
CA TYR A 227 -25.03 -15.72 22.59
C TYR A 227 -26.39 -15.20 23.04
N LEU A 228 -26.90 -14.23 22.29
CA LEU A 228 -28.24 -13.70 22.46
C LEU A 228 -29.26 -14.73 21.98
N LYS A 229 -30.15 -15.13 22.88
CA LYS A 229 -31.20 -16.11 22.63
C LYS A 229 -32.57 -15.46 22.65
N ALA A 230 -33.42 -15.82 21.69
CA ALA A 230 -34.84 -15.46 21.66
C ALA A 230 -35.72 -16.68 22.01
N GLU A 231 -36.50 -16.58 23.08
CA GLU A 231 -37.44 -17.64 23.45
C GLU A 231 -38.82 -17.45 22.79
N PRO A 232 -39.62 -18.52 22.61
CA PRO A 232 -40.97 -18.43 22.02
C PRO A 232 -41.91 -17.47 22.77
N GLY A 233 -41.65 -17.23 24.06
CA GLY A 233 -42.41 -16.29 24.90
C GLY A 233 -42.03 -14.81 24.70
N GLY A 234 -41.10 -14.50 23.80
CA GLY A 234 -40.63 -13.14 23.54
C GLY A 234 -39.54 -12.66 24.49
N HIS A 235 -39.01 -13.54 25.36
CA HIS A 235 -37.89 -13.20 26.23
C HIS A 235 -36.57 -13.22 25.43
N LEU A 236 -35.72 -12.21 25.63
CA LEU A 236 -34.39 -12.10 25.04
C LEU A 236 -33.33 -12.04 26.14
N ALA A 237 -32.33 -12.91 26.07
CA ALA A 237 -31.24 -12.94 27.04
C ALA A 237 -29.93 -13.44 26.41
N ALA A 238 -28.80 -12.84 26.78
CA ALA A 238 -27.47 -13.27 26.35
C ALA A 238 -26.89 -14.26 27.37
N VAL A 239 -27.31 -15.52 27.32
CA VAL A 239 -27.03 -16.51 28.38
C VAL A 239 -26.44 -17.84 27.88
N THR A 240 -26.42 -18.09 26.58
CA THR A 240 -26.00 -19.40 26.01
C THR A 240 -24.54 -19.43 25.58
N GLU A 241 -23.90 -20.60 25.71
CA GLU A 241 -22.48 -20.84 25.34
C GLU A 241 -22.30 -21.27 23.88
N HIS A 242 -23.37 -21.74 23.25
CA HIS A 242 -23.44 -22.22 21.88
C HIS A 242 -24.70 -21.65 21.22
N TRP A 243 -24.74 -21.62 19.89
CA TRP A 243 -25.91 -21.19 19.15
C TRP A 243 -26.53 -22.35 18.36
N ASP A 244 -27.86 -22.40 18.38
CA ASP A 244 -28.70 -23.17 17.48
C ASP A 244 -29.78 -22.21 16.93
N ASP A 245 -30.84 -22.74 16.32
CA ASP A 245 -31.96 -22.00 15.73
C ASP A 245 -32.42 -20.76 16.55
N TRP A 246 -32.45 -20.82 17.89
CA TRP A 246 -33.07 -19.76 18.72
C TRP A 246 -32.16 -18.55 18.96
N GLU A 247 -30.88 -18.68 18.65
CA GLU A 247 -29.87 -17.63 18.73
C GLU A 247 -29.63 -16.98 17.35
N GLU A 248 -30.36 -17.40 16.32
CA GLU A 248 -30.27 -16.87 14.98
C GLU A 248 -31.30 -15.78 14.68
N PHE A 249 -30.82 -14.71 14.05
CA PHE A 249 -31.55 -13.52 13.71
C PHE A 249 -31.36 -13.15 12.24
N GLU A 250 -32.31 -12.41 11.70
CA GLU A 250 -32.30 -11.91 10.33
C GLU A 250 -32.45 -10.38 10.33
N ILE A 251 -31.69 -9.70 9.48
CA ILE A 251 -31.68 -8.25 9.36
C ILE A 251 -32.72 -7.95 8.31
N VAL A 252 -33.80 -7.32 8.73
CA VAL A 252 -34.83 -6.85 7.82
C VAL A 252 -34.58 -5.37 7.58
N GLN A 253 -33.94 -5.06 6.44
CA GLN A 253 -33.58 -3.69 6.06
C GLN A 253 -34.84 -2.82 5.90
N GLN A 254 -34.78 -1.58 6.40
CA GLN A 254 -35.87 -0.59 6.32
C GLN A 254 -35.32 0.72 5.69
N ASP A 255 -36.20 1.69 5.45
CA ASP A 255 -35.82 2.97 4.86
C ASP A 255 -34.93 3.82 5.79
N ALA A 256 -34.07 4.66 5.19
CA ALA A 256 -33.25 5.68 5.87
C ALA A 256 -32.25 5.15 6.93
N GLY A 257 -31.60 4.01 6.67
CA GLY A 257 -30.50 3.50 7.50
C GLY A 257 -30.94 2.80 8.79
N LYS A 258 -32.23 2.50 8.92
CA LYS A 258 -32.80 1.71 10.03
C LYS A 258 -33.05 0.26 9.59
N LEU A 259 -33.13 -0.63 10.57
CA LEU A 259 -33.42 -2.06 10.37
C LEU A 259 -34.24 -2.61 11.53
N ALA A 260 -34.78 -3.80 11.33
CA ALA A 260 -35.34 -4.61 12.41
C ALA A 260 -34.61 -5.96 12.47
N LEU A 261 -34.49 -6.54 13.66
CA LEU A 261 -33.92 -7.87 13.85
C LEU A 261 -35.06 -8.86 14.05
N ARG A 262 -35.27 -9.73 13.06
CA ARG A 262 -36.27 -10.80 13.11
C ARG A 262 -35.64 -12.05 13.72
N THR A 263 -36.20 -12.54 14.82
CA THR A 263 -35.79 -13.78 15.47
C THR A 263 -36.23 -15.01 14.67
N PHE A 264 -35.73 -16.18 15.02
CA PHE A 264 -36.18 -17.46 14.47
C PHE A 264 -37.69 -17.73 14.65
N HIS A 265 -38.33 -17.15 15.67
CA HIS A 265 -39.76 -17.29 15.92
C HIS A 265 -40.65 -16.29 15.16
N ASP A 266 -40.12 -15.65 14.11
CA ASP A 266 -40.79 -14.60 13.33
C ASP A 266 -41.29 -13.41 14.19
N THR A 267 -40.62 -13.17 15.32
CA THR A 267 -40.83 -12.00 16.19
C THR A 267 -39.67 -11.02 16.02
N TYR A 268 -39.83 -9.76 16.43
CA TYR A 268 -38.86 -8.69 16.22
C TYR A 268 -38.33 -8.15 17.54
N VAL A 269 -37.02 -7.94 17.62
CA VAL A 269 -36.37 -7.31 18.79
C VAL A 269 -36.95 -5.90 18.98
N SER A 270 -37.49 -5.64 20.17
CA SER A 270 -38.19 -4.42 20.56
C SER A 270 -37.65 -3.90 21.89
N ALA A 271 -37.33 -2.61 21.94
CA ALA A 271 -37.00 -1.92 23.17
C ALA A 271 -38.26 -1.30 23.78
N ASN A 272 -38.71 -1.87 24.88
CA ASN A 272 -39.93 -1.44 25.57
C ASN A 272 -39.72 -0.10 26.29
N GLN A 273 -40.84 0.57 26.60
CA GLN A 273 -40.80 1.89 27.26
C GLN A 273 -40.16 1.86 28.65
N ASP A 274 -40.20 0.72 29.33
CA ASP A 274 -39.60 0.45 30.64
C ASP A 274 -38.11 0.06 30.58
N GLY A 275 -37.52 0.11 29.38
CA GLY A 275 -36.11 -0.18 29.13
C GLY A 275 -35.78 -1.66 28.98
N PHE A 276 -36.75 -2.57 29.09
CA PHE A 276 -36.52 -3.98 28.78
C PHE A 276 -36.50 -4.23 27.28
N VAL A 277 -35.64 -5.14 26.85
CA VAL A 277 -35.59 -5.60 25.45
C VAL A 277 -36.25 -6.97 25.36
N SER A 278 -37.20 -7.10 24.42
CA SER A 278 -38.01 -8.32 24.23
C SER A 278 -38.28 -8.54 22.74
N ALA A 279 -38.72 -9.73 22.34
CA ALA A 279 -39.11 -10.02 20.97
C ALA A 279 -40.64 -10.03 20.83
N VAL A 280 -41.19 -9.25 19.88
CA VAL A 280 -42.65 -9.03 19.71
C VAL A 280 -43.14 -9.41 18.31
N GLY A 281 -44.37 -9.90 18.18
CA GLY A 281 -44.90 -10.51 16.95
C GLY A 281 -45.67 -9.60 15.98
N TYR A 282 -45.66 -8.27 16.16
CA TYR A 282 -46.54 -7.35 15.40
C TYR A 282 -45.90 -6.71 14.16
N GLY A 283 -44.76 -7.22 13.67
CA GLY A 283 -44.02 -6.63 12.55
C GLY A 283 -43.20 -5.41 12.96
N THR A 284 -42.75 -4.61 11.99
CA THR A 284 -41.84 -3.48 12.22
C THR A 284 -42.58 -2.23 12.73
N THR A 285 -42.55 -2.01 14.06
CA THR A 285 -43.02 -0.78 14.73
C THR A 285 -41.83 0.13 15.12
N PRO A 286 -42.03 1.42 15.45
CA PRO A 286 -40.95 2.30 15.88
C PRO A 286 -40.08 1.75 17.02
N GLU A 287 -40.65 0.96 17.92
CA GLU A 287 -39.96 0.30 19.05
C GLU A 287 -39.08 -0.88 18.63
N THR A 288 -39.38 -1.49 17.47
CA THR A 288 -38.57 -2.54 16.84
C THR A 288 -37.51 -2.02 15.86
N MET A 289 -37.54 -0.72 15.58
CA MET A 289 -36.58 -0.08 14.67
C MET A 289 -35.27 0.18 15.41
N LEU A 290 -34.20 -0.40 14.87
CA LEU A 290 -32.84 -0.29 15.35
C LEU A 290 -31.96 0.38 14.29
N GLU A 291 -30.88 0.96 14.75
CA GLU A 291 -29.77 1.47 13.96
C GLU A 291 -28.54 0.62 14.32
N LEU A 292 -27.91 0.02 13.31
CA LEU A 292 -26.62 -0.63 13.46
C LEU A 292 -25.56 0.45 13.54
N VAL A 293 -25.03 0.67 14.74
CA VAL A 293 -23.88 1.55 14.92
C VAL A 293 -22.64 0.70 14.69
N ASN A 294 -22.06 0.84 13.49
CA ASN A 294 -20.78 0.23 13.18
C ASN A 294 -19.72 0.81 14.12
N ARG A 295 -19.10 -0.03 14.95
CA ARG A 295 -18.06 0.38 15.90
C ARG A 295 -16.68 -0.15 15.51
N SER A 296 -16.52 -0.68 14.30
CA SER A 296 -15.19 -0.90 13.72
C SER A 296 -14.44 0.41 13.38
N SER A 297 -15.05 1.59 13.60
CA SER A 297 -14.48 2.91 13.27
C SER A 297 -14.74 4.05 14.29
N ALA A 298 -15.03 3.78 15.57
CA ALA A 298 -15.22 4.84 16.56
C ALA A 298 -13.97 5.11 17.41
N SER A 299 -13.37 6.27 17.19
CA SER A 299 -12.50 6.96 18.14
C SER A 299 -13.18 7.10 19.52
N LEU A 300 -12.50 6.66 20.58
CA LEU A 300 -12.81 7.04 21.96
C LEU A 300 -12.24 8.45 22.20
N GLU A 301 -13.06 9.49 22.08
CA GLU A 301 -12.77 10.78 22.70
C GLU A 301 -12.87 10.64 24.23
N TYR A 302 -11.78 10.82 24.96
CA TYR A 302 -11.82 11.12 26.40
C TYR A 302 -10.74 12.15 26.77
N SER A 303 -11.20 13.24 27.38
CA SER A 303 -10.43 14.32 27.99
C SER A 303 -9.43 13.82 29.04
N SER A 304 -8.26 14.47 29.11
CA SER A 304 -7.12 14.14 29.96
C SER A 304 -7.20 14.75 31.36
N GLU A 305 -7.16 13.92 32.40
CA GLU A 305 -6.63 14.25 33.75
C GLU A 305 -6.47 12.92 34.54
N LEU A 306 -5.36 12.71 35.25
CA LEU A 306 -5.12 11.58 36.18
C LEU A 306 -4.86 12.17 37.58
N VAL A 307 -5.24 11.48 38.67
CA VAL A 307 -5.20 11.97 40.07
C VAL A 307 -4.70 10.89 41.05
N GLN A 308 -3.93 11.24 42.10
CA GLN A 308 -3.24 10.27 43.00
C GLN A 308 -3.97 9.91 44.30
N PHE A 309 -3.92 8.63 44.70
CA PHE A 309 -4.20 8.19 46.08
C PHE A 309 -2.98 7.53 46.74
N HIS A 310 -2.86 7.66 48.07
CA HIS A 310 -1.93 6.88 48.89
C HIS A 310 -2.63 5.64 49.46
N LYS A 311 -1.95 4.47 49.52
CA LYS A 311 -2.60 3.18 49.78
C LYS A 311 -2.89 2.88 51.26
N THR A 312 -2.07 3.36 52.20
CA THR A 312 -2.26 3.16 53.65
C THR A 312 -1.37 4.10 54.46
N VAL A 313 -1.86 4.71 55.55
CA VAL A 313 -1.06 5.62 56.41
C VAL A 313 -0.13 4.86 57.36
N SER A 314 -0.38 3.56 57.58
CA SER A 314 0.30 2.72 58.57
C SER A 314 1.52 1.95 58.03
N ASP A 315 1.77 1.97 56.71
CA ASP A 315 2.91 1.29 56.07
C ASP A 315 3.90 2.32 55.50
N PRO A 316 5.10 2.50 56.11
CA PRO A 316 6.10 3.46 55.66
C PRO A 316 6.77 3.09 54.32
N SER A 317 6.46 1.91 53.75
CA SER A 317 6.94 1.48 52.43
C SER A 317 5.93 1.64 51.28
N SER A 318 4.73 2.13 51.58
CA SER A 318 3.71 2.38 50.55
C SER A 318 3.90 3.76 49.90
N HIS A 319 3.83 3.84 48.57
CA HIS A 319 3.94 5.08 47.78
C HIS A 319 2.60 5.48 47.16
N ALA A 320 2.40 6.76 46.86
CA ALA A 320 1.25 7.25 46.11
C ALA A 320 1.19 6.64 44.70
N VAL A 321 0.00 6.20 44.28
CA VAL A 321 -0.24 5.59 42.95
C VAL A 321 -1.25 6.45 42.19
N CYS A 322 -0.89 6.85 40.96
CA CYS A 322 -1.79 7.59 40.08
C CYS A 322 -2.96 6.71 39.64
N SER A 323 -4.19 7.21 39.81
CA SER A 323 -5.42 6.51 39.45
C SER A 323 -6.26 7.34 38.49
N ARG A 324 -7.21 6.69 37.83
CA ARG A 324 -8.10 7.31 36.83
C ARG A 324 -9.17 8.20 37.52
N PRO A 325 -9.68 9.24 36.84
CA PRO A 325 -10.85 9.97 37.33
C PRO A 325 -12.03 9.03 37.54
N GLY A 326 -12.65 9.09 38.73
CA GLY A 326 -13.78 8.25 39.12
C GLY A 326 -13.44 7.13 40.11
N ALA A 327 -12.16 6.82 40.32
CA ALA A 327 -11.74 5.98 41.44
C ALA A 327 -12.17 6.62 42.77
N GLN A 328 -12.48 5.79 43.76
CA GLN A 328 -13.06 6.22 45.02
C GLN A 328 -12.14 5.86 46.19
N ALA A 329 -11.84 6.82 47.06
CA ALA A 329 -11.25 6.49 48.36
C ALA A 329 -11.57 7.52 49.44
N ALA A 330 -10.96 7.36 50.62
CA ALA A 330 -11.23 8.19 51.78
C ALA A 330 -10.60 9.60 51.63
N VAL A 331 -11.24 10.58 52.26
CA VAL A 331 -10.83 11.98 52.23
C VAL A 331 -10.04 12.32 53.49
N ARG A 332 -8.84 12.88 53.33
CA ARG A 332 -8.05 13.48 54.41
C ARG A 332 -7.71 14.92 54.08
N CYS A 333 -8.14 15.85 54.92
CA CYS A 333 -7.86 17.27 54.75
C CYS A 333 -6.75 17.71 55.69
N CYS A 334 -5.90 18.61 55.21
CA CYS A 334 -4.78 19.20 55.91
C CYS A 334 -4.95 20.73 55.96
N SER A 335 -4.40 21.33 57.02
CA SER A 335 -4.04 22.75 57.04
C SER A 335 -2.57 22.90 56.62
N ASP A 336 -2.05 24.12 56.66
CA ASP A 336 -0.62 24.38 56.43
C ASP A 336 0.28 23.73 57.50
N GLU A 337 -0.28 23.34 58.66
CA GLU A 337 0.44 22.71 59.77
C GLU A 337 0.36 21.16 59.77
N GLY A 338 -0.47 20.56 58.91
CA GLY A 338 -0.58 19.09 58.76
C GLY A 338 -2.03 18.56 58.77
N ALA A 339 -2.19 17.24 58.93
CA ALA A 339 -3.49 16.56 58.89
C ALA A 339 -4.40 16.99 60.05
N VAL A 340 -5.65 17.32 59.72
CA VAL A 340 -6.67 17.81 60.66
C VAL A 340 -7.62 16.66 61.05
N PRO A 341 -8.09 16.56 62.32
CA PRO A 341 -9.08 15.55 62.71
C PRO A 341 -10.36 15.62 61.89
N GLU A 342 -10.85 14.48 61.39
CA GLU A 342 -12.05 14.40 60.56
C GLU A 342 -13.31 14.95 61.24
N ASP A 343 -13.38 15.00 62.57
CA ASP A 343 -14.51 15.60 63.29
C ASP A 343 -14.76 17.07 62.87
N THR A 344 -13.75 17.71 62.25
CA THR A 344 -13.80 19.07 61.72
C THR A 344 -14.51 19.18 60.36
N TYR A 345 -14.41 18.16 59.50
CA TYR A 345 -14.92 18.18 58.11
C TYR A 345 -15.76 16.96 57.71
N GLY A 346 -15.97 16.01 58.62
CA GLY A 346 -16.75 14.78 58.45
C GLY A 346 -15.95 13.53 58.01
N CYS A 347 -16.44 12.34 58.40
CA CYS A 347 -15.91 11.06 57.94
C CYS A 347 -16.41 10.73 56.52
N HIS A 348 -15.59 10.95 55.49
CA HIS A 348 -15.98 10.71 54.09
C HIS A 348 -15.14 9.61 53.43
N ALA A 349 -15.73 8.41 53.32
CA ALA A 349 -15.16 7.29 52.56
C ALA A 349 -15.77 7.22 51.14
N ARG A 350 -14.98 6.71 50.18
CA ARG A 350 -15.37 6.46 48.78
C ARG A 350 -15.83 7.71 47.99
N LYS A 351 -15.04 8.77 48.02
CA LYS A 351 -15.22 9.96 47.18
C LYS A 351 -14.31 9.92 45.98
N ASN A 352 -14.72 10.54 44.87
CA ASN A 352 -13.79 10.81 43.77
C ASN A 352 -12.94 12.07 44.09
N PHE A 353 -11.93 12.37 43.28
CA PHE A 353 -10.93 13.40 43.61
C PHE A 353 -11.52 14.80 43.70
N SER A 354 -12.37 15.15 42.72
CA SER A 354 -13.03 16.45 42.66
C SER A 354 -13.95 16.65 43.87
N GLU A 355 -14.71 15.62 44.23
CA GLU A 355 -15.54 15.63 45.43
C GLU A 355 -14.70 15.76 46.71
N ALA A 356 -13.58 15.06 46.80
CA ALA A 356 -12.69 15.11 47.96
C ALA A 356 -12.03 16.49 48.12
N ALA A 357 -11.56 17.08 47.02
CA ALA A 357 -10.97 18.42 47.00
C ALA A 357 -11.99 19.50 47.40
N ALA A 358 -13.21 19.43 46.84
CA ALA A 358 -14.28 20.35 47.15
C ALA A 358 -14.70 20.29 48.63
N LEU A 359 -14.75 19.09 49.23
CA LEU A 359 -15.07 18.90 50.64
C LEU A 359 -14.03 19.54 51.57
N CYS A 360 -12.73 19.37 51.28
CA CYS A 360 -11.69 20.04 52.06
C CYS A 360 -11.78 21.57 51.92
N GLN A 361 -11.94 22.06 50.69
CA GLN A 361 -11.99 23.49 50.41
C GLN A 361 -13.19 24.19 51.06
N GLN A 362 -14.35 23.52 51.10
CA GLN A 362 -15.55 24.05 51.77
C GLN A 362 -15.35 24.25 53.27
N SER A 363 -14.46 23.46 53.88
CA SER A 363 -14.09 23.57 55.30
C SER A 363 -12.88 24.49 55.52
N GLY A 364 -12.42 25.20 54.49
CA GLY A 364 -11.25 26.09 54.54
C GLY A 364 -9.92 25.33 54.62
N LEU A 365 -9.89 24.06 54.23
CA LEU A 365 -8.74 23.16 54.27
C LEU A 365 -8.36 22.71 52.85
N GLN A 366 -7.22 22.03 52.72
CA GLN A 366 -6.76 21.45 51.45
C GLN A 366 -6.63 19.93 51.55
N LEU A 367 -6.67 19.22 50.42
CA LEU A 367 -6.28 17.81 50.44
C LEU A 367 -4.81 17.71 50.89
N CYS A 368 -4.52 16.76 51.77
CA CYS A 368 -3.15 16.52 52.23
C CYS A 368 -2.23 16.14 51.06
N THR A 369 -1.02 16.66 50.98
CA THR A 369 0.02 16.07 50.11
C THR A 369 0.50 14.74 50.67
N GLU A 370 1.11 13.88 49.84
CA GLU A 370 1.72 12.62 50.27
C GLU A 370 2.67 12.82 51.46
N ALA A 371 3.50 13.86 51.44
CA ALA A 371 4.43 14.16 52.54
C ALA A 371 3.75 14.67 53.83
N GLN A 372 2.53 15.22 53.71
CA GLN A 372 1.74 15.68 54.86
C GLN A 372 0.89 14.56 55.49
N ILE A 373 0.74 13.42 54.80
CA ILE A 373 0.06 12.25 55.33
C ILE A 373 0.97 11.57 56.35
N SER A 374 0.71 11.87 57.62
CA SER A 374 1.31 11.18 58.77
C SER A 374 0.22 10.85 59.78
N VAL A 375 0.52 10.00 60.77
CA VAL A 375 -0.43 9.60 61.80
C VAL A 375 -0.98 10.84 62.51
N CYS A 376 -2.25 11.14 62.26
CA CYS A 376 -2.98 12.24 62.85
C CYS A 376 -3.39 11.90 64.29
N PRO A 377 -2.81 12.52 65.32
CA PRO A 377 -3.13 12.21 66.71
C PRO A 377 -4.50 12.82 67.06
N GLY A 378 -5.55 12.00 66.97
CA GLY A 378 -6.93 12.42 67.26
C GLY A 378 -7.93 12.24 66.10
N CYS A 379 -7.49 11.75 64.94
CA CYS A 379 -8.38 11.31 63.87
C CYS A 379 -9.12 10.02 64.28
N THR A 380 -10.45 9.96 64.13
CA THR A 380 -11.30 8.91 64.75
C THR A 380 -12.09 8.05 63.75
N CYS A 381 -12.06 8.36 62.44
CA CYS A 381 -12.90 7.70 61.44
C CYS A 381 -12.40 6.30 60.97
N GLY A 382 -11.25 5.83 61.43
CA GLY A 382 -10.76 4.47 61.14
C GLY A 382 -10.20 4.28 59.73
N PHE A 383 -9.67 5.33 59.10
CA PHE A 383 -9.13 5.29 57.72
C PHE A 383 -7.62 5.01 57.64
N GLU A 384 -7.01 4.53 58.71
CA GLU A 384 -5.55 4.33 58.80
C GLU A 384 -5.05 3.26 57.83
N ASN A 385 -5.92 2.34 57.43
CA ASN A 385 -5.65 1.22 56.51
C ASN A 385 -6.44 1.32 55.18
N GLN A 386 -6.95 2.51 54.83
CA GLN A 386 -7.66 2.73 53.56
C GLN A 386 -6.86 3.61 52.60
N GLN A 387 -7.20 3.55 51.32
CA GLN A 387 -6.71 4.49 50.33
C GLN A 387 -7.20 5.92 50.63
N ILE A 388 -6.32 6.91 50.52
CA ILE A 388 -6.61 8.31 50.84
C ILE A 388 -6.19 9.21 49.68
N TRP A 389 -7.06 10.16 49.29
CA TRP A 389 -6.74 11.13 48.25
C TRP A 389 -5.61 12.07 48.70
N THR A 390 -4.67 12.37 47.80
CA THR A 390 -3.59 13.32 48.08
C THR A 390 -3.52 14.43 47.03
N SER A 391 -3.13 15.64 47.41
CA SER A 391 -2.93 16.77 46.50
C SER A 391 -1.56 16.79 45.80
N THR A 392 -0.69 15.80 46.06
CA THR A 392 0.57 15.65 45.31
C THR A 392 0.26 15.39 43.83
N ALA A 393 0.87 16.18 42.94
CA ALA A 393 0.67 16.03 41.51
C ALA A 393 1.35 14.75 40.98
N CYS A 394 0.74 14.07 40.00
CA CYS A 394 1.44 13.04 39.23
C CYS A 394 2.60 13.70 38.46
N GLU A 395 3.86 13.36 38.77
CA GLU A 395 5.00 13.89 38.02
C GLU A 395 4.98 13.41 36.55
N GLY A 396 5.18 14.34 35.61
CA GLY A 396 5.34 14.06 34.17
C GLY A 396 4.55 14.92 33.19
N THR A 397 4.03 16.10 33.57
CA THR A 397 3.06 16.86 32.74
C THR A 397 3.56 18.08 31.96
N GLU A 398 4.86 18.42 31.97
CA GLU A 398 5.37 19.55 31.14
C GLU A 398 5.96 19.15 29.78
N GLY A 399 5.91 17.87 29.39
CA GLY A 399 6.35 17.39 28.06
C GLY A 399 5.26 17.06 27.04
N LEU A 400 3.97 17.27 27.39
CA LEU A 400 2.85 16.54 26.76
C LEU A 400 1.95 17.35 25.81
N THR A 401 2.32 18.57 25.44
CA THR A 401 1.64 19.34 24.36
C THR A 401 2.38 19.31 23.03
N GLN A 402 3.64 18.84 23.00
CA GLN A 402 4.43 18.62 21.77
C GLN A 402 4.86 17.16 21.54
N ARG A 403 4.42 16.22 22.40
CA ARG A 403 4.64 14.77 22.26
C ARG A 403 3.36 13.93 22.26
N ARG A 404 2.23 14.50 21.80
CA ARG A 404 0.95 13.76 21.62
C ARG A 404 0.51 13.64 20.15
N LEU A 405 1.48 13.50 19.25
CA LEU A 405 1.27 12.94 17.91
C LEU A 405 2.05 11.63 17.70
N GLY A 406 2.82 11.18 18.69
CA GLY A 406 3.51 9.89 18.68
C GLY A 406 3.12 9.11 19.93
N GLN A 407 2.93 7.80 19.79
CA GLN A 407 2.65 6.84 20.85
C GLN A 407 1.21 6.82 21.40
N ARG A 408 0.31 6.22 20.61
CA ARG A 408 -0.63 5.17 21.07
C ARG A 408 -1.35 4.53 19.87
N ASN A 409 -0.68 3.53 19.29
CA ASN A 409 -1.33 2.45 18.53
C ASN A 409 -0.83 1.11 19.09
N ASP A 410 -0.99 0.88 20.41
CA ASP A 410 -0.67 -0.41 21.04
C ASP A 410 -1.82 -1.39 20.86
N ARG A 411 -2.03 -1.74 19.58
CA ARG A 411 -2.56 -2.98 19.02
C ARG A 411 -2.20 -2.87 17.53
N ALA A 412 -0.91 -3.06 17.26
CA ALA A 412 -0.34 -2.85 15.95
C ALA A 412 -0.87 -3.91 14.97
N ALA A 413 -1.66 -3.44 14.02
CA ALA A 413 -1.83 -4.07 12.73
C ALA A 413 -0.46 -4.43 12.14
N VAL A 414 -0.32 -5.64 11.61
CA VAL A 414 0.94 -6.19 11.09
C VAL A 414 1.42 -5.44 9.81
N PHE A 415 0.68 -4.47 9.27
CA PHE A 415 1.08 -3.73 8.05
C PHE A 415 0.77 -2.22 7.98
N SER A 416 0.41 -1.51 9.06
CA SER A 416 0.07 -0.07 8.94
C SER A 416 0.72 0.87 9.96
N SER A 417 1.90 0.51 10.45
CA SER A 417 2.79 1.53 10.98
C SER A 417 4.22 1.26 10.58
N PHE A 418 4.47 0.80 9.34
CA PHE A 418 5.81 0.61 8.78
C PHE A 418 6.05 1.28 7.38
N CYS A 419 6.24 2.62 7.26
CA CYS A 419 6.29 3.59 6.10
C CYS A 419 7.23 4.85 6.08
N GLY A 420 8.30 4.98 6.87
CA GLY A 420 9.17 6.17 7.01
C GLY A 420 10.49 6.15 6.20
N TYR A 421 10.43 5.83 4.90
CA TYR A 421 11.58 5.89 3.99
C TYR A 421 12.19 7.31 3.91
N GLN A 422 13.51 7.41 4.00
CA GLN A 422 14.29 8.60 3.66
C GLN A 422 15.29 8.28 2.53
N PRO A 423 15.53 9.23 1.61
CA PRO A 423 15.96 8.92 0.25
C PRO A 423 17.45 8.62 0.09
N GLY A 424 17.76 7.53 -0.60
CA GLY A 424 18.91 7.51 -1.50
C GLY A 424 18.75 8.65 -2.51
N LYS A 425 19.84 9.36 -2.80
CA LYS A 425 19.91 10.65 -3.51
C LYS A 425 19.48 10.57 -4.99
N GLY A 426 18.20 10.28 -5.24
CA GLY A 426 17.33 10.89 -6.24
C GLY A 426 16.44 12.00 -5.64
N GLY A 427 16.74 12.42 -4.42
CA GLY A 427 16.26 13.62 -3.74
C GLY A 427 17.12 13.82 -2.49
N LEU A 428 18.06 14.75 -2.54
CA LEU A 428 18.97 15.07 -1.45
C LEU A 428 18.22 15.76 -0.29
N HIS A 429 18.22 15.12 0.90
CA HIS A 429 17.97 15.65 2.26
C HIS A 429 16.52 15.96 2.70
N GLY A 430 16.09 15.36 3.84
CA GLY A 430 15.08 15.94 4.75
C GLY A 430 13.88 15.04 5.12
N GLU A 431 13.45 15.10 6.39
CA GLU A 431 12.37 14.38 7.11
C GLU A 431 10.92 14.50 6.53
N GLU A 432 10.74 14.46 5.22
CA GLU A 432 9.49 14.84 4.55
C GLU A 432 8.63 13.62 4.13
N VAL A 433 7.36 13.57 4.57
CA VAL A 433 6.34 12.54 4.18
C VAL A 433 6.19 12.47 2.66
N ARG A 434 6.14 11.27 2.04
CA ARG A 434 6.14 11.05 0.57
C ARG A 434 4.74 10.85 -0.01
N SER A 435 4.44 11.54 -1.12
CA SER A 435 3.40 11.14 -2.08
C SER A 435 4.10 10.40 -3.20
N THR A 436 4.01 9.07 -3.15
CA THR A 436 4.80 8.19 -4.00
C THR A 436 4.13 8.02 -5.37
N VAL A 437 4.91 8.18 -6.44
CA VAL A 437 4.42 7.96 -7.81
C VAL A 437 5.15 6.81 -8.47
N PHE A 438 4.37 5.81 -8.86
CA PHE A 438 4.83 4.63 -9.56
C PHE A 438 4.47 4.71 -11.05
N VAL A 439 5.20 3.98 -11.89
CA VAL A 439 4.80 3.73 -13.28
C VAL A 439 4.75 2.23 -13.57
N LYS A 440 3.68 1.72 -14.17
CA LYS A 440 3.68 0.38 -14.78
C LYS A 440 4.19 0.50 -16.22
N LEU A 441 5.35 -0.10 -16.49
CA LEU A 441 5.86 -0.27 -17.86
C LEU A 441 5.41 -1.63 -18.38
N MET A 442 4.22 -1.66 -19.00
CA MET A 442 3.55 -2.90 -19.39
C MET A 442 4.25 -3.53 -20.60
N GLU A 443 4.76 -4.76 -20.42
CA GLU A 443 5.42 -5.58 -21.45
C GLU A 443 6.75 -5.03 -22.02
N TRP A 444 7.33 -4.01 -21.40
CA TRP A 444 8.64 -3.52 -21.80
C TRP A 444 9.71 -4.58 -21.55
N ASN A 445 10.76 -4.61 -22.38
CA ASN A 445 11.92 -5.45 -22.13
C ASN A 445 12.79 -4.85 -21.01
N TYR A 446 13.56 -5.69 -20.32
CA TYR A 446 14.33 -5.26 -19.14
C TYR A 446 15.41 -4.23 -19.46
N LYS A 447 16.03 -4.30 -20.64
CA LYS A 447 17.08 -3.34 -21.07
C LYS A 447 16.51 -1.94 -21.25
N ASP A 448 15.34 -1.83 -21.87
CA ASP A 448 14.66 -0.55 -22.06
C ASP A 448 14.17 0.03 -20.74
N ILE A 449 13.71 -0.80 -19.80
CA ILE A 449 13.35 -0.34 -18.45
C ILE A 449 14.59 0.21 -17.73
N ALA A 450 15.74 -0.47 -17.80
CA ALA A 450 17.00 -0.01 -17.20
C ALA A 450 17.42 1.37 -17.74
N LYS A 451 17.32 1.54 -19.06
CA LYS A 451 17.57 2.82 -19.72
C LYS A 451 16.55 3.89 -19.32
N GLU A 452 15.26 3.54 -19.30
CA GLU A 452 14.17 4.42 -18.88
C GLU A 452 14.36 4.93 -17.46
N CYS A 453 14.81 4.06 -16.54
CA CYS A 453 15.08 4.41 -15.15
C CYS A 453 16.12 5.54 -15.02
N THR A 454 17.24 5.43 -15.74
CA THR A 454 18.34 6.39 -15.67
C THR A 454 18.08 7.65 -16.51
N GLU A 455 17.47 7.48 -17.67
CA GLU A 455 17.34 8.57 -18.63
C GLU A 455 16.09 9.42 -18.44
N TYR A 456 15.02 8.87 -17.87
CA TYR A 456 13.73 9.55 -17.74
C TYR A 456 13.10 9.43 -16.34
N LEU A 457 12.93 8.24 -15.77
CA LEU A 457 12.17 8.07 -14.52
C LEU A 457 12.85 8.79 -13.35
N ALA A 458 14.12 8.51 -13.07
CA ALA A 458 14.84 9.14 -11.97
C ALA A 458 14.92 10.67 -12.14
N PRO A 459 15.36 11.22 -13.30
CA PRO A 459 15.40 12.68 -13.49
C PRO A 459 14.05 13.39 -13.38
N ASN A 460 12.93 12.69 -13.60
CA ASN A 460 11.58 13.24 -13.51
C ASN A 460 10.88 12.92 -12.18
N GLY A 461 11.60 12.30 -11.24
CA GLY A 461 11.11 12.07 -9.88
C GLY A 461 10.09 10.95 -9.77
N PHE A 462 10.15 9.91 -10.59
CA PHE A 462 9.41 8.67 -10.33
C PHE A 462 10.05 7.90 -9.18
N ASP A 463 9.25 7.31 -8.30
CA ASP A 463 9.75 6.60 -7.12
C ASP A 463 9.93 5.11 -7.38
N ALA A 464 9.10 4.50 -8.24
CA ALA A 464 9.21 3.10 -8.60
C ALA A 464 8.72 2.79 -10.02
N VAL A 465 9.24 1.70 -10.58
CA VAL A 465 8.72 1.05 -11.78
C VAL A 465 8.11 -0.30 -11.42
N GLN A 466 6.86 -0.51 -11.82
CA GLN A 466 6.24 -1.83 -11.79
C GLN A 466 6.46 -2.53 -13.13
N VAL A 467 7.01 -3.74 -13.07
CA VAL A 467 7.25 -4.60 -14.24
C VAL A 467 6.11 -5.60 -14.44
N ALA A 468 5.95 -6.14 -15.65
CA ALA A 468 5.07 -7.30 -15.89
C ALA A 468 5.59 -8.55 -15.14
N PRO A 469 4.78 -9.63 -14.99
CA PRO A 469 5.24 -10.83 -14.31
C PRO A 469 6.58 -11.34 -14.84
N VAL A 470 7.44 -11.72 -13.90
CA VAL A 470 8.84 -12.11 -14.16
C VAL A 470 9.06 -13.62 -14.09
N THR A 471 8.03 -14.38 -13.71
CA THR A 471 8.05 -15.84 -13.73
C THR A 471 7.97 -16.37 -15.17
N GLU A 472 8.65 -17.49 -15.41
CA GLU A 472 8.51 -18.26 -16.64
C GLU A 472 7.04 -18.54 -16.89
N HIS A 473 6.61 -18.37 -18.13
CA HIS A 473 5.21 -18.42 -18.49
C HIS A 473 4.96 -19.30 -19.72
N VAL A 474 3.69 -19.52 -20.06
CA VAL A 474 3.33 -20.25 -21.28
C VAL A 474 3.82 -19.53 -22.54
N LEU A 475 4.05 -20.29 -23.61
CA LEU A 475 4.31 -19.72 -24.93
C LEU A 475 3.05 -19.05 -25.50
N GLY A 476 3.25 -17.96 -26.24
CA GLY A 476 2.21 -17.24 -26.98
C GLY A 476 2.51 -15.76 -27.14
N TYR A 477 1.92 -15.15 -28.16
CA TYR A 477 2.09 -13.73 -28.45
C TYR A 477 1.17 -12.84 -27.61
N GLN A 478 0.15 -13.39 -26.94
CA GLN A 478 -0.82 -12.61 -26.16
C GLN A 478 -0.17 -12.00 -24.91
N TRP A 479 -0.67 -10.87 -24.41
CA TRP A 479 -0.11 -10.26 -23.19
C TRP A 479 -0.35 -11.14 -21.95
N TRP A 480 -1.55 -11.73 -21.83
CA TRP A 480 -1.97 -12.49 -20.66
C TRP A 480 -1.20 -13.79 -20.46
N VAL A 481 -0.36 -14.22 -21.43
CA VAL A 481 0.48 -15.42 -21.28
C VAL A 481 1.37 -15.32 -20.04
N LYS A 482 1.84 -14.11 -19.71
CA LYS A 482 2.66 -13.84 -18.51
C LYS A 482 1.93 -14.13 -17.20
N TYR A 483 0.60 -14.18 -17.19
CA TYR A 483 -0.24 -14.52 -16.05
C TYR A 483 -0.61 -16.01 -16.03
N GLN A 484 0.13 -16.83 -16.77
CA GLN A 484 0.04 -18.29 -16.73
C GLN A 484 1.45 -18.84 -16.44
N PRO A 485 1.86 -18.84 -15.17
CA PRO A 485 3.23 -19.18 -14.82
C PRO A 485 3.43 -20.70 -14.93
N VAL A 486 4.63 -21.07 -15.35
CA VAL A 486 5.06 -22.46 -15.56
C VAL A 486 6.14 -22.83 -14.56
N SER A 487 6.97 -21.89 -14.13
CA SER A 487 7.94 -22.08 -13.05
C SER A 487 8.26 -20.75 -12.38
N ALA A 488 9.06 -20.80 -11.31
CA ALA A 488 9.65 -19.62 -10.68
C ALA A 488 10.92 -19.11 -11.42
N GLY A 489 11.26 -19.66 -12.59
CA GLY A 489 12.36 -19.17 -13.42
C GLY A 489 12.14 -17.74 -13.89
N LEU A 490 13.21 -16.97 -14.12
CA LEU A 490 13.14 -15.53 -14.43
C LEU A 490 13.33 -15.20 -15.92
N ASP A 491 13.43 -16.22 -16.77
CA ASP A 491 13.48 -16.03 -18.21
C ASP A 491 12.05 -15.84 -18.75
N THR A 492 11.80 -14.68 -19.34
CA THR A 492 10.47 -14.30 -19.86
C THR A 492 10.57 -13.63 -21.22
N ARG A 493 9.40 -13.33 -21.80
CA ARG A 493 9.32 -12.46 -22.98
C ARG A 493 10.03 -11.10 -22.81
N SER A 494 10.19 -10.59 -21.59
CA SER A 494 10.87 -9.30 -21.36
C SER A 494 12.40 -9.40 -21.37
N GLY A 495 12.98 -10.60 -21.34
CA GLY A 495 14.41 -10.82 -21.33
C GLY A 495 14.82 -11.99 -20.42
N THR A 496 16.13 -12.18 -20.30
CA THR A 496 16.72 -13.24 -19.48
C THR A 496 16.76 -12.86 -17.99
N GLU A 497 17.04 -13.82 -17.11
CA GLU A 497 17.33 -13.57 -15.69
C GLU A 497 18.48 -12.56 -15.52
N GLU A 498 19.51 -12.61 -16.37
CA GLU A 498 20.63 -11.66 -16.36
C GLU A 498 20.17 -10.24 -16.70
N ASP A 499 19.34 -10.09 -17.75
CA ASP A 499 18.78 -8.79 -18.12
C ASP A 499 17.91 -8.21 -17.00
N PHE A 500 17.12 -9.06 -16.32
CA PHE A 500 16.30 -8.66 -15.19
C PHE A 500 17.17 -8.16 -14.02
N ARG A 501 18.23 -8.91 -13.65
CA ARG A 501 19.19 -8.51 -12.61
C ARG A 501 19.85 -7.17 -12.92
N ALA A 502 20.29 -7.00 -14.17
CA ALA A 502 20.91 -5.75 -14.62
C ALA A 502 19.93 -4.58 -14.57
N MET A 503 18.66 -4.80 -14.94
CA MET A 503 17.60 -3.78 -14.86
C MET A 503 17.33 -3.37 -13.41
N VAL A 504 17.17 -4.33 -12.50
CA VAL A 504 16.95 -4.04 -11.09
C VAL A 504 18.13 -3.25 -10.51
N ALA A 505 19.36 -3.69 -10.76
CA ALA A 505 20.56 -2.98 -10.33
C ALA A 505 20.60 -1.53 -10.85
N THR A 506 20.34 -1.35 -12.15
CA THR A 506 20.40 -0.04 -12.81
C THR A 506 19.32 0.91 -12.28
N CYS A 507 18.08 0.44 -12.15
CA CYS A 507 16.99 1.25 -11.61
C CYS A 507 17.25 1.66 -10.16
N ARG A 508 17.72 0.72 -9.34
CA ARG A 508 18.04 0.97 -7.93
C ARG A 508 19.18 1.95 -7.77
N ALA A 509 20.25 1.84 -8.57
CA ALA A 509 21.35 2.79 -8.60
C ALA A 509 20.89 4.21 -9.03
N ALA A 510 19.83 4.31 -9.84
CA ALA A 510 19.21 5.57 -10.22
C ALA A 510 18.22 6.11 -9.16
N GLY A 511 17.95 5.38 -8.08
CA GLY A 511 16.97 5.75 -7.05
C GLY A 511 15.51 5.40 -7.39
N VAL A 512 15.29 4.55 -8.40
CA VAL A 512 13.96 4.04 -8.79
C VAL A 512 13.78 2.63 -8.25
N GLN A 513 12.76 2.46 -7.40
CA GLN A 513 12.40 1.17 -6.82
C GLN A 513 11.78 0.22 -7.87
N VAL A 514 11.83 -1.09 -7.63
CA VAL A 514 11.25 -2.08 -8.55
C VAL A 514 10.12 -2.83 -7.85
N ILE A 515 8.92 -2.73 -8.44
CA ILE A 515 7.74 -3.47 -8.04
C ILE A 515 7.55 -4.66 -8.99
N VAL A 516 7.62 -5.88 -8.47
CA VAL A 516 7.35 -7.09 -9.26
C VAL A 516 5.89 -7.50 -9.14
N ASP A 517 5.31 -7.84 -10.28
CA ASP A 517 4.00 -8.47 -10.39
C ASP A 517 4.14 -9.97 -10.10
N ILE A 518 3.69 -10.41 -8.93
CA ILE A 518 3.94 -11.75 -8.40
C ILE A 518 2.68 -12.64 -8.52
N LEU A 519 2.88 -13.85 -9.03
CA LEU A 519 1.83 -14.85 -9.25
C LEU A 519 1.98 -15.98 -8.23
N MET A 520 1.12 -15.99 -7.21
CA MET A 520 1.19 -16.97 -6.12
C MET A 520 -0.05 -17.87 -6.04
N ASN A 521 -1.10 -17.54 -6.80
CA ASN A 521 -2.41 -18.20 -6.71
C ASN A 521 -2.50 -19.46 -7.54
N HIS A 522 -1.99 -19.44 -8.76
CA HIS A 522 -2.29 -20.45 -9.76
C HIS A 522 -1.10 -20.74 -10.67
N MET A 523 -1.24 -21.76 -11.50
CA MET A 523 -0.32 -22.07 -12.60
C MET A 523 -1.00 -22.02 -13.97
N ALA A 524 -0.19 -22.22 -15.01
CA ALA A 524 -0.64 -22.34 -16.38
C ALA A 524 -1.71 -23.43 -16.59
N ALA A 525 -2.78 -23.06 -17.30
CA ALA A 525 -3.76 -24.03 -17.78
C ALA A 525 -3.12 -25.03 -18.77
N PRO A 526 -3.56 -26.29 -18.81
CA PRO A 526 -3.01 -27.28 -19.72
C PRO A 526 -3.15 -26.83 -21.18
N CYS A 527 -2.13 -27.06 -22.00
CA CYS A 527 -2.21 -26.88 -23.45
C CYS A 527 -3.19 -27.90 -24.08
N ARG A 528 -3.60 -27.66 -25.34
CA ARG A 528 -4.58 -28.50 -26.05
C ARG A 528 -4.21 -29.99 -26.06
N LYS A 529 -2.94 -30.31 -26.29
CA LYS A 529 -2.44 -31.70 -26.31
C LYS A 529 -2.63 -32.36 -24.95
N ALA A 530 -2.28 -31.67 -23.86
CA ALA A 530 -2.43 -32.21 -22.51
C ALA A 530 -3.90 -32.45 -22.15
N ARG A 531 -4.81 -31.53 -22.53
CA ARG A 531 -6.26 -31.71 -22.33
C ARG A 531 -6.79 -32.97 -23.04
N GLN A 532 -6.31 -33.26 -24.25
CA GLN A 532 -6.71 -34.45 -25.02
C GLN A 532 -6.18 -35.77 -24.44
N MET A 533 -5.17 -35.71 -23.58
CA MET A 533 -4.54 -36.86 -22.95
C MET A 533 -5.09 -37.16 -21.54
N LYS A 534 -5.89 -36.25 -20.96
CA LYS A 534 -6.33 -36.24 -19.54
C LYS A 534 -6.84 -37.59 -19.00
N HIS A 535 -7.59 -38.36 -19.80
CA HIS A 535 -8.18 -39.65 -19.38
C HIS A 535 -7.56 -40.88 -20.04
N LYS A 536 -6.42 -40.73 -20.74
CA LYS A 536 -5.79 -41.81 -21.52
C LYS A 536 -4.61 -42.48 -20.82
N LYS A 537 -4.08 -41.89 -19.75
CA LYS A 537 -2.94 -42.41 -18.99
C LYS A 537 -3.12 -42.11 -17.50
N ALA A 538 -3.10 -43.16 -16.68
CA ALA A 538 -3.26 -43.07 -15.23
C ALA A 538 -2.00 -42.60 -14.48
N ASN A 539 -0.84 -42.55 -15.15
CA ASN A 539 0.44 -42.16 -14.54
C ASN A 539 1.24 -41.28 -15.51
N TRP A 540 1.31 -39.98 -15.25
CA TRP A 540 2.12 -39.03 -16.01
C TRP A 540 3.46 -38.92 -15.28
N THR A 541 4.48 -39.66 -15.73
CA THR A 541 5.78 -39.69 -15.03
C THR A 541 6.96 -39.43 -15.96
N THR A 542 6.71 -39.18 -17.25
CA THR A 542 7.76 -38.96 -18.25
C THR A 542 7.57 -37.65 -19.01
N GLU A 543 8.66 -37.17 -19.59
CA GLU A 543 8.73 -35.98 -20.45
C GLU A 543 7.72 -36.04 -21.62
N SER A 544 7.47 -37.24 -22.15
CA SER A 544 6.51 -37.48 -23.24
C SER A 544 5.05 -37.37 -22.80
N ASP A 545 4.79 -37.46 -21.50
CA ASP A 545 3.45 -37.33 -20.94
C ASP A 545 3.06 -35.86 -20.78
N MET A 546 4.00 -34.94 -20.56
CA MET A 546 3.77 -33.48 -20.45
C MET A 546 4.09 -32.75 -21.77
N PRO A 547 3.12 -32.61 -22.69
CA PRO A 547 3.36 -32.09 -24.03
C PRO A 547 3.46 -30.56 -24.08
N CYS A 548 3.20 -29.86 -22.97
CA CYS A 548 3.26 -28.41 -22.93
C CYS A 548 4.65 -27.95 -22.50
N VAL A 549 5.13 -26.87 -23.12
CA VAL A 549 6.47 -26.31 -22.91
C VAL A 549 6.31 -24.83 -22.59
N GLY A 550 6.94 -24.39 -21.50
CA GLY A 550 7.03 -23.00 -21.08
C GLY A 550 8.13 -22.24 -21.80
N TRP A 551 8.21 -20.95 -21.50
CA TRP A 551 9.16 -20.02 -22.11
C TRP A 551 10.63 -20.44 -21.96
N GLY A 552 11.01 -20.88 -20.76
CA GLY A 552 12.35 -21.34 -20.41
C GLY A 552 12.60 -22.82 -20.72
N GLY A 553 11.62 -23.49 -21.36
CA GLY A 553 11.71 -24.90 -21.72
C GLY A 553 11.14 -25.87 -20.68
N SER A 554 10.65 -25.37 -19.54
CA SER A 554 9.99 -26.19 -18.52
C SER A 554 8.78 -26.91 -19.09
N ARG A 555 8.52 -28.14 -18.63
CA ARG A 555 7.35 -28.91 -19.08
C ARG A 555 6.24 -28.86 -18.06
N TYR A 556 5.02 -28.85 -18.56
CA TYR A 556 3.83 -28.79 -17.72
C TYR A 556 2.61 -29.44 -18.38
N GLY A 557 1.57 -29.65 -17.58
CA GLY A 557 0.24 -30.02 -18.06
C GLY A 557 -0.55 -30.81 -17.03
N ASN A 558 -1.85 -30.49 -16.90
CA ASN A 558 -2.78 -31.15 -15.98
C ASN A 558 -2.20 -31.21 -14.54
N ARG A 559 -1.81 -30.07 -13.96
CA ARG A 559 -1.31 -29.95 -12.57
C ARG A 559 0.01 -30.69 -12.29
N MET A 560 0.72 -31.07 -13.35
CA MET A 560 2.07 -31.66 -13.30
C MET A 560 3.08 -30.70 -13.92
N GLN A 561 4.32 -30.77 -13.44
CA GLN A 561 5.46 -30.02 -13.96
C GLN A 561 6.75 -30.84 -13.99
N GLN A 562 7.72 -30.43 -14.81
CA GLN A 562 9.06 -31.01 -14.86
C GLN A 562 10.08 -30.00 -15.36
N GLY A 563 11.23 -29.92 -14.68
CA GLY A 563 12.26 -28.92 -14.98
C GLY A 563 11.80 -27.49 -14.67
N ALA A 564 10.77 -27.37 -13.84
CA ALA A 564 10.12 -26.12 -13.49
C ALA A 564 10.79 -25.57 -12.23
N LYS A 565 11.88 -24.83 -12.42
CA LYS A 565 12.68 -24.22 -11.35
C LYS A 565 11.78 -23.65 -10.23
N GLY A 566 12.03 -24.11 -9.00
CA GLY A 566 11.29 -23.69 -7.80
C GLY A 566 9.98 -24.46 -7.54
N TRP A 567 9.37 -25.03 -8.59
CA TRP A 567 8.10 -25.77 -8.53
C TRP A 567 8.24 -27.23 -9.00
N ASP A 568 9.45 -27.76 -9.10
CA ASP A 568 9.72 -29.14 -9.55
C ASP A 568 9.00 -30.22 -8.71
N ALA A 569 8.69 -29.91 -7.45
CA ALA A 569 7.95 -30.79 -6.55
C ALA A 569 6.43 -30.72 -6.75
N ALA A 570 5.93 -29.72 -7.47
CA ALA A 570 4.51 -29.53 -7.70
C ALA A 570 3.89 -30.70 -8.48
N SER A 571 2.74 -31.13 -8.00
CA SER A 571 2.01 -32.28 -8.51
C SER A 571 0.53 -32.12 -8.16
N PRO A 572 -0.39 -32.92 -8.72
CA PRO A 572 -1.83 -32.71 -8.58
C PRO A 572 -2.32 -32.54 -7.14
N ARG A 573 -1.67 -33.17 -6.15
CA ARG A 573 -1.99 -33.05 -4.71
C ARG A 573 -1.76 -31.66 -4.12
N HIS A 574 -0.99 -30.80 -4.79
CA HIS A 574 -0.60 -29.46 -4.34
C HIS A 574 -1.56 -28.37 -4.85
N PHE A 575 -2.65 -28.77 -5.49
CA PHE A 575 -3.65 -27.88 -6.06
C PHE A 575 -5.02 -28.25 -5.53
N HIS A 576 -5.92 -27.29 -5.36
CA HIS A 576 -7.29 -27.57 -4.95
C HIS A 576 -8.00 -28.46 -5.97
N HIS A 577 -8.39 -29.67 -5.56
CA HIS A 577 -8.89 -30.70 -6.45
C HIS A 577 -10.09 -31.45 -5.85
N LYS A 578 -10.81 -32.19 -6.68
CA LYS A 578 -11.89 -33.06 -6.19
C LYS A 578 -11.31 -34.18 -5.33
N LYS A 579 -12.04 -34.57 -4.29
CA LYS A 579 -11.63 -35.64 -3.36
C LYS A 579 -11.31 -36.95 -4.07
N ASP A 580 -12.08 -37.29 -5.10
CA ASP A 580 -11.95 -38.56 -5.83
C ASP A 580 -11.08 -38.46 -7.11
N ASP A 581 -10.64 -37.26 -7.49
CA ASP A 581 -9.82 -37.04 -8.68
C ASP A 581 -8.93 -35.80 -8.54
N ALA A 582 -7.63 -36.03 -8.28
CA ALA A 582 -6.64 -34.97 -8.12
C ALA A 582 -6.36 -34.18 -9.41
N MET A 583 -6.78 -34.70 -10.58
CA MET A 583 -6.62 -34.02 -11.87
C MET A 583 -7.80 -33.12 -12.23
N GLU A 584 -8.88 -33.17 -11.46
CA GLU A 584 -10.08 -32.35 -11.65
C GLU A 584 -10.10 -31.18 -10.67
N PRO A 585 -10.43 -29.97 -11.14
CA PRO A 585 -10.57 -28.82 -10.25
C PRO A 585 -11.67 -29.05 -9.22
N TRP A 586 -11.45 -28.58 -8.00
CA TRP A 586 -12.47 -28.55 -6.95
C TRP A 586 -13.72 -27.80 -7.44
N CYS A 587 -13.53 -26.55 -7.87
CA CYS A 587 -14.51 -25.71 -8.55
C CYS A 587 -13.84 -24.82 -9.60
N GLN A 588 -14.63 -24.04 -10.32
CA GLN A 588 -14.13 -23.05 -11.29
C GLN A 588 -14.80 -21.71 -11.04
N VAL A 589 -14.05 -20.64 -11.26
CA VAL A 589 -14.58 -19.27 -11.25
C VAL A 589 -14.14 -18.54 -12.52
N GLY A 590 -15.04 -17.76 -13.09
CA GLY A 590 -14.78 -16.97 -14.29
C GLY A 590 -16.04 -16.62 -15.08
N PRO A 591 -15.91 -16.19 -16.35
CA PRO A 591 -17.04 -15.80 -17.18
C PRO A 591 -18.12 -16.87 -17.31
N GLN A 592 -17.73 -18.15 -17.28
CA GLN A 592 -18.64 -19.29 -17.34
C GLN A 592 -19.51 -19.46 -16.08
N THR A 593 -19.07 -18.93 -14.93
CA THR A 593 -19.86 -18.92 -13.69
C THR A 593 -20.49 -17.55 -13.42
N GLY A 594 -20.33 -16.59 -14.33
CA GLY A 594 -20.71 -15.20 -14.07
C GLY A 594 -19.92 -14.57 -12.92
N TRP A 595 -18.70 -15.07 -12.64
CA TRP A 595 -17.87 -14.69 -11.49
C TRP A 595 -18.45 -15.07 -10.12
N LEU A 596 -19.49 -15.91 -10.09
CA LEU A 596 -20.03 -16.45 -8.85
C LEU A 596 -19.11 -17.53 -8.29
N CYS A 597 -18.98 -17.52 -6.97
CA CYS A 597 -18.18 -18.47 -6.21
C CYS A 597 -19.10 -19.48 -5.52
N PRO A 598 -18.75 -20.77 -5.50
CA PRO A 598 -19.48 -21.76 -4.70
C PRO A 598 -19.37 -21.43 -3.22
N ASP A 599 -20.48 -21.58 -2.49
CA ASP A 599 -20.53 -21.35 -1.04
C ASP A 599 -19.92 -20.01 -0.59
N ASP A 600 -20.01 -18.98 -1.45
CA ASP A 600 -19.43 -17.65 -1.28
C ASP A 600 -17.90 -17.59 -1.08
N ASP A 601 -17.19 -18.69 -1.34
CA ASP A 601 -15.73 -18.78 -1.26
C ASP A 601 -15.08 -19.13 -2.63
N CYS A 602 -14.30 -18.18 -3.14
CA CYS A 602 -13.61 -18.33 -4.41
C CYS A 602 -12.21 -18.94 -4.28
N THR A 603 -11.68 -19.02 -3.05
CA THR A 603 -10.27 -19.35 -2.80
C THR A 603 -9.84 -20.77 -3.18
N PRO A 604 -10.72 -21.79 -3.25
CA PRO A 604 -10.33 -23.11 -3.74
C PRO A 604 -10.69 -23.36 -5.22
N CYS A 605 -11.12 -22.33 -5.95
CA CYS A 605 -11.58 -22.48 -7.33
C CYS A 605 -10.48 -22.15 -8.35
N ASP A 606 -10.42 -22.96 -9.43
CA ASP A 606 -9.61 -22.63 -10.59
C ASP A 606 -10.18 -21.38 -11.30
N MET A 607 -9.54 -20.23 -11.08
CA MET A 607 -9.84 -19.00 -11.80
C MET A 607 -9.47 -19.17 -13.28
N TYR A 608 -10.40 -18.97 -14.21
CA TYR A 608 -10.18 -19.17 -15.65
C TYR A 608 -9.66 -20.56 -16.04
N ALA A 609 -9.93 -21.59 -15.23
CA ALA A 609 -9.36 -22.94 -15.38
C ALA A 609 -7.82 -22.98 -15.25
N LEU A 610 -7.24 -21.98 -14.58
CA LEU A 610 -5.85 -21.98 -14.11
C LEU A 610 -5.81 -22.82 -12.83
N PRO A 611 -4.99 -23.89 -12.77
CA PRO A 611 -4.87 -24.71 -11.59
C PRO A 611 -4.51 -23.91 -10.34
N ASP A 612 -5.40 -23.95 -9.36
CA ASP A 612 -5.29 -23.19 -8.13
C ASP A 612 -4.46 -23.93 -7.06
N PHE A 613 -3.44 -23.28 -6.51
CA PHE A 613 -2.56 -23.87 -5.50
C PHE A 613 -3.28 -24.05 -4.16
N ALA A 614 -3.10 -25.22 -3.54
CA ALA A 614 -3.58 -25.51 -2.19
C ALA A 614 -2.65 -24.82 -1.16
N THR A 615 -2.79 -23.50 -1.02
CA THR A 615 -1.91 -22.65 -0.21
C THR A 615 -2.00 -22.88 1.30
N GLU A 616 -3.01 -23.60 1.77
CA GLU A 616 -3.12 -24.11 3.14
C GLU A 616 -2.07 -25.19 3.47
N LEU A 617 -1.44 -25.79 2.45
CA LEU A 617 -0.36 -26.75 2.62
C LEU A 617 0.98 -26.04 2.79
N GLU A 618 1.69 -26.35 3.88
CA GLU A 618 3.02 -25.76 4.13
C GLU A 618 4.01 -26.03 2.99
N GLU A 619 3.97 -27.22 2.38
CA GLU A 619 4.81 -27.56 1.23
C GLU A 619 4.56 -26.62 0.03
N VAL A 620 3.32 -26.18 -0.17
CA VAL A 620 2.95 -25.22 -1.22
C VAL A 620 3.45 -23.83 -0.86
N ARG A 621 3.25 -23.38 0.38
CA ARG A 621 3.78 -22.09 0.85
C ARG A 621 5.30 -22.03 0.70
N GLU A 622 6.01 -23.08 1.07
CA GLU A 622 7.46 -23.17 0.92
C GLU A 622 7.90 -23.19 -0.56
N MET A 623 7.13 -23.82 -1.47
CA MET A 623 7.38 -23.71 -2.92
C MET A 623 7.19 -22.28 -3.45
N GLN A 624 6.16 -21.56 -3.00
CA GLN A 624 5.92 -20.18 -3.41
C GLN A 624 6.97 -19.22 -2.84
N VAL A 625 7.32 -19.39 -1.56
CA VAL A 625 8.34 -18.58 -0.88
C VAL A 625 9.71 -18.78 -1.52
N LYS A 626 10.04 -19.93 -2.10
CA LYS A 626 11.31 -20.11 -2.84
C LYS A 626 11.51 -19.13 -4.00
N HIS A 627 10.43 -18.66 -4.62
CA HIS A 627 10.53 -17.63 -5.64
C HIS A 627 10.84 -16.24 -5.04
N LEU A 628 10.40 -16.03 -3.81
CA LEU A 628 10.66 -14.82 -3.04
C LEU A 628 12.04 -14.83 -2.38
N GLU A 629 12.50 -16.01 -1.92
CA GLU A 629 13.70 -16.25 -1.14
C GLU A 629 14.34 -17.64 -1.40
N ALA A 630 15.61 -17.70 -1.80
CA ALA A 630 16.39 -18.92 -1.88
C ALA A 630 16.84 -19.35 -0.47
N SER A 631 16.66 -20.63 -0.16
CA SER A 631 16.98 -21.21 1.16
C SER A 631 18.48 -21.47 1.35
N ASP A 632 19.25 -21.62 0.26
CA ASP A 632 20.65 -22.04 0.29
C ASP A 632 21.57 -21.06 -0.47
N LEU A 633 22.71 -20.75 0.14
CA LEU A 633 23.73 -19.78 -0.34
C LEU A 633 24.37 -20.15 -1.68
N GLU A 634 24.17 -21.37 -2.18
CA GLU A 634 24.79 -21.88 -3.40
C GLU A 634 23.87 -21.75 -4.64
N ASP A 635 22.58 -21.44 -4.45
CA ASP A 635 21.59 -21.41 -5.54
C ASP A 635 20.80 -20.08 -5.55
N VAL A 636 21.53 -18.95 -5.51
CA VAL A 636 20.99 -17.57 -5.50
C VAL A 636 20.32 -17.16 -6.82
N ALA A 637 20.23 -18.07 -7.80
CA ALA A 637 19.60 -17.85 -9.09
C ALA A 637 18.07 -17.96 -8.93
N GLY A 638 17.30 -16.89 -9.19
CA GLY A 638 15.82 -16.91 -9.18
C GLY A 638 15.12 -16.14 -8.04
N ASP A 639 15.88 -15.56 -7.11
CA ASP A 639 15.35 -14.92 -5.90
C ASP A 639 15.08 -13.42 -6.08
N LEU A 640 13.83 -13.00 -5.98
CA LEU A 640 13.45 -11.60 -6.19
C LEU A 640 14.06 -10.65 -5.16
N PHE A 641 13.99 -10.99 -3.87
CA PHE A 641 14.49 -10.13 -2.80
C PHE A 641 16.01 -9.92 -2.90
N HIS A 642 16.76 -11.00 -3.21
CA HIS A 642 18.21 -10.97 -3.35
C HIS A 642 18.68 -10.34 -4.66
N ILE A 643 17.82 -10.27 -5.68
CA ILE A 643 18.09 -9.50 -6.89
C ILE A 643 18.00 -7.99 -6.62
N GLY A 644 17.28 -7.59 -5.56
CA GLY A 644 17.08 -6.20 -5.16
C GLY A 644 15.68 -5.67 -5.47
N VAL A 645 14.72 -6.56 -5.69
CA VAL A 645 13.29 -6.20 -5.74
C VAL A 645 12.87 -5.75 -4.34
N THR A 646 12.12 -4.65 -4.28
CA THR A 646 11.73 -4.03 -3.01
C THR A 646 10.26 -4.11 -2.72
N ALA A 647 9.43 -4.30 -3.75
CA ALA A 647 8.00 -4.23 -3.61
C ALA A 647 7.28 -5.25 -4.50
N LEU A 648 6.09 -5.65 -4.07
CA LEU A 648 5.28 -6.64 -4.76
C LEU A 648 3.88 -6.08 -5.08
N ARG A 649 3.42 -6.39 -6.29
CA ARG A 649 2.00 -6.39 -6.65
C ARG A 649 1.55 -7.85 -6.67
N VAL A 650 0.70 -8.26 -5.74
CA VAL A 650 0.16 -9.63 -5.71
C VAL A 650 -1.00 -9.73 -6.68
N ASP A 651 -0.80 -10.49 -7.76
CA ASP A 651 -1.84 -10.84 -8.73
C ASP A 651 -2.92 -11.73 -8.10
N ALA A 652 -4.17 -11.59 -8.55
CA ALA A 652 -5.26 -12.47 -8.17
C ALA A 652 -5.42 -12.64 -6.64
N ALA A 653 -5.02 -11.65 -5.83
CA ALA A 653 -4.94 -11.79 -4.38
C ALA A 653 -6.31 -12.07 -3.74
N ILE A 654 -7.41 -11.61 -4.35
CA ILE A 654 -8.79 -11.93 -3.93
C ILE A 654 -9.08 -13.44 -3.88
N TYR A 655 -8.35 -14.26 -4.65
CA TYR A 655 -8.49 -15.71 -4.67
C TYR A 655 -7.55 -16.42 -3.68
N HIS A 656 -6.82 -15.66 -2.86
CA HIS A 656 -6.10 -16.21 -1.71
C HIS A 656 -6.87 -16.00 -0.41
N HIS A 657 -6.77 -17.00 0.47
CA HIS A 657 -7.10 -16.79 1.87
C HIS A 657 -6.08 -15.84 2.52
N VAL A 658 -6.57 -14.92 3.36
CA VAL A 658 -5.74 -13.80 3.88
C VAL A 658 -4.52 -14.28 4.67
N TYR A 659 -4.70 -15.27 5.55
CA TYR A 659 -3.63 -15.78 6.40
C TYR A 659 -2.60 -16.61 5.63
N GLU A 660 -3.01 -17.29 4.57
CA GLU A 660 -2.11 -18.08 3.74
C GLU A 660 -1.21 -17.19 2.89
N LEU A 661 -1.81 -16.15 2.28
CA LEU A 661 -1.05 -15.15 1.55
C LEU A 661 -0.09 -14.39 2.48
N ALA A 662 -0.55 -13.99 3.66
CA ALA A 662 0.27 -13.37 4.70
C ALA A 662 1.46 -14.26 5.10
N ALA A 663 1.22 -15.55 5.33
CA ALA A 663 2.26 -16.51 5.71
C ALA A 663 3.38 -16.65 4.67
N MET A 664 3.09 -16.36 3.39
CA MET A 664 4.07 -16.36 2.31
C MET A 664 4.77 -15.01 2.15
N VAL A 665 4.01 -13.91 2.00
CA VAL A 665 4.62 -12.60 1.67
C VAL A 665 5.36 -11.99 2.86
N ASN A 666 4.97 -12.30 4.09
CA ASN A 666 5.57 -11.73 5.31
C ASN A 666 6.87 -12.40 5.74
N ARG A 667 7.32 -13.44 5.01
CA ARG A 667 8.64 -14.07 5.25
C ARG A 667 9.79 -13.09 5.00
N LEU A 668 9.52 -12.03 4.23
CA LEU A 668 10.49 -11.02 3.83
C LEU A 668 9.99 -9.61 4.11
N PRO A 669 10.89 -8.68 4.47
CA PRO A 669 10.53 -7.30 4.77
C PRO A 669 10.42 -6.47 3.49
N TRP A 670 9.36 -6.65 2.71
CA TRP A 670 9.12 -5.81 1.54
C TRP A 670 8.89 -4.35 1.93
N ASP A 671 9.34 -3.41 1.10
CA ASP A 671 9.11 -1.97 1.30
C ASP A 671 7.64 -1.61 0.99
N LEU A 672 6.99 -2.37 0.10
CA LEU A 672 5.58 -2.24 -0.23
C LEU A 672 5.03 -3.57 -0.76
N VAL A 673 3.89 -4.00 -0.23
CA VAL A 673 3.05 -5.03 -0.85
C VAL A 673 1.70 -4.39 -1.11
N TYR A 674 1.18 -4.56 -2.32
CA TYR A 674 -0.22 -4.25 -2.60
C TYR A 674 -0.87 -5.34 -3.44
N GLN A 675 -2.17 -5.42 -3.32
CA GLN A 675 -2.94 -6.59 -3.67
C GLN A 675 -3.94 -6.23 -4.76
N GLU A 676 -3.97 -7.03 -5.82
CA GLU A 676 -5.11 -6.99 -6.72
C GLU A 676 -6.37 -7.45 -5.98
N TRP A 677 -7.31 -6.51 -5.87
CA TRP A 677 -8.60 -6.72 -5.24
C TRP A 677 -9.70 -6.13 -6.11
N TRP A 678 -10.85 -6.79 -6.11
CA TRP A 678 -12.03 -6.44 -6.92
C TRP A 678 -13.34 -6.42 -6.12
N GLY A 679 -13.31 -6.78 -4.84
CA GLY A 679 -14.51 -6.84 -3.99
C GLY A 679 -15.01 -5.47 -3.53
N GLU A 680 -16.32 -5.35 -3.29
CA GLU A 680 -17.00 -4.10 -2.93
C GLU A 680 -16.75 -3.64 -1.49
N TYR A 681 -16.53 -4.58 -0.55
CA TYR A 681 -16.18 -4.28 0.84
C TYR A 681 -14.79 -4.83 1.17
N PRO A 682 -13.83 -3.99 1.60
CA PRO A 682 -12.49 -4.44 1.95
C PRO A 682 -12.49 -5.20 3.29
N PRO A 683 -12.06 -6.47 3.35
CA PRO A 683 -11.82 -7.10 4.65
C PRO A 683 -10.67 -6.40 5.37
N HIS A 684 -10.88 -5.97 6.61
CA HIS A 684 -9.86 -5.22 7.38
C HIS A 684 -8.52 -5.96 7.44
N ASP A 685 -8.61 -7.27 7.66
CA ASP A 685 -7.48 -8.20 7.81
C ASP A 685 -6.52 -8.20 6.62
N ARG A 686 -6.94 -7.91 5.37
CA ARG A 686 -6.01 -7.97 4.23
C ARG A 686 -5.02 -6.81 4.24
N THR A 687 -5.45 -5.61 4.64
CA THR A 687 -4.52 -4.50 4.85
C THR A 687 -3.62 -4.79 6.05
N GLU A 688 -4.17 -5.39 7.11
CA GLU A 688 -3.45 -5.66 8.34
C GLU A 688 -2.39 -6.76 8.20
N TYR A 689 -2.64 -7.83 7.41
CA TYR A 689 -1.78 -9.01 7.36
C TYR A 689 -1.04 -9.21 6.04
N VAL A 690 -1.43 -8.53 4.96
CA VAL A 690 -0.83 -8.76 3.63
C VAL A 690 -0.27 -7.48 3.02
N GLY A 691 -1.08 -6.42 2.95
CA GLY A 691 -0.64 -5.15 2.34
C GLY A 691 -1.78 -4.35 1.71
N LEU A 692 -1.43 -3.29 0.99
CA LEU A 692 -2.40 -2.29 0.54
C LEU A 692 -3.37 -2.83 -0.51
N TYR A 693 -4.57 -2.26 -0.58
CA TYR A 693 -5.51 -2.53 -1.66
C TYR A 693 -5.15 -1.80 -2.94
N ARG A 694 -5.40 -2.45 -4.08
CA ARG A 694 -5.49 -1.74 -5.35
C ARG A 694 -6.89 -1.14 -5.52
N ASP A 695 -7.07 0.15 -5.19
CA ASP A 695 -8.35 0.84 -5.37
C ASP A 695 -8.52 1.36 -6.80
N VAL A 696 -9.13 0.53 -7.63
CA VAL A 696 -9.47 0.85 -9.02
C VAL A 696 -10.71 1.75 -9.15
N ALA A 697 -11.57 1.82 -8.13
CA ALA A 697 -12.81 2.61 -8.19
C ALA A 697 -12.53 4.11 -8.12
N TYR A 698 -11.41 4.50 -7.49
CA TYR A 698 -10.98 5.89 -7.40
C TYR A 698 -10.88 6.57 -8.76
N ARG A 699 -10.33 5.86 -9.76
CA ARG A 699 -10.26 6.40 -11.12
C ARG A 699 -11.65 6.55 -11.75
N TRP A 700 -12.63 5.70 -11.42
CA TRP A 700 -13.94 5.75 -12.06
C TRP A 700 -14.65 7.05 -11.72
N HIS A 701 -14.59 7.47 -10.45
CA HIS A 701 -15.10 8.78 -10.01
C HIS A 701 -14.43 9.92 -10.79
N LEU A 702 -13.12 9.83 -11.00
CA LEU A 702 -12.36 10.84 -11.73
C LEU A 702 -12.72 10.87 -13.23
N VAL A 703 -12.69 9.71 -13.87
CA VAL A 703 -12.87 9.54 -15.32
C VAL A 703 -14.30 9.92 -15.71
N ASN A 704 -15.30 9.49 -14.96
CA ASN A 704 -16.71 9.76 -15.25
C ASN A 704 -17.06 11.24 -15.14
N ARG A 705 -16.37 12.03 -14.31
CA ARG A 705 -16.62 13.49 -14.21
C ARG A 705 -15.89 14.28 -15.28
N LEU A 706 -14.64 13.89 -15.62
CA LEU A 706 -13.87 14.58 -16.66
C LEU A 706 -14.30 14.19 -18.09
N ALA A 707 -14.74 12.95 -18.29
CA ALA A 707 -15.27 12.48 -19.57
C ALA A 707 -16.79 12.46 -19.62
N GLY A 708 -17.50 12.77 -18.53
CA GLY A 708 -18.97 12.75 -18.47
C GLY A 708 -19.64 13.73 -19.42
N LYS A 709 -20.91 13.49 -19.73
CA LYS A 709 -21.72 14.40 -20.58
C LYS A 709 -22.14 15.67 -19.86
N ASN A 710 -22.23 15.63 -18.53
CA ASN A 710 -22.71 16.76 -17.75
C ASN A 710 -21.54 17.58 -17.19
N ALA A 711 -21.19 18.68 -17.86
CA ALA A 711 -20.13 19.59 -17.43
C ALA A 711 -20.39 20.26 -16.07
N THR A 712 -21.64 20.28 -15.59
CA THR A 712 -22.02 20.89 -14.31
C THR A 712 -21.60 20.04 -13.10
N GLU A 713 -21.35 18.75 -13.29
CA GLU A 713 -20.90 17.82 -12.23
C GLU A 713 -19.38 17.84 -12.05
N LEU A 714 -18.64 18.53 -12.94
CA LEU A 714 -17.19 18.61 -12.88
C LEU A 714 -16.64 19.02 -11.50
N PRO A 715 -17.24 19.98 -10.76
CA PRO A 715 -16.79 20.36 -9.42
C PRO A 715 -16.85 19.24 -8.37
N GLU A 716 -17.62 18.16 -8.58
CA GLU A 716 -17.68 17.01 -7.66
C GLU A 716 -16.32 16.33 -7.50
N LEU A 717 -15.42 16.47 -8.48
CA LEU A 717 -14.02 16.03 -8.35
C LEU A 717 -13.29 16.64 -7.16
N LEU A 718 -13.72 17.82 -6.71
CA LEU A 718 -13.12 18.50 -5.56
C LEU A 718 -13.56 17.90 -4.21
N GLN A 719 -14.33 16.81 -4.22
CA GLN A 719 -14.81 16.07 -3.05
C GLN A 719 -14.28 14.62 -3.04
N LEU A 720 -13.36 14.29 -3.95
CA LEU A 720 -12.87 12.92 -4.10
C LEU A 720 -11.91 12.54 -2.95
N GLU A 721 -12.39 11.64 -2.08
CA GLU A 721 -11.71 11.19 -0.84
C GLU A 721 -11.57 9.66 -0.72
N SER A 722 -12.07 8.88 -1.66
CA SER A 722 -11.81 7.43 -1.78
C SER A 722 -12.41 6.92 -3.09
N GLY A 723 -12.03 5.71 -3.50
CA GLY A 723 -12.71 4.99 -4.57
C GLY A 723 -13.78 4.07 -4.02
N VAL A 724 -13.34 3.03 -3.33
CA VAL A 724 -14.19 2.07 -2.62
C VAL A 724 -14.44 2.55 -1.20
N PHE A 725 -15.69 2.44 -0.74
CA PHE A 725 -16.06 2.77 0.63
C PHE A 725 -15.30 1.88 1.63
N GLY A 726 -14.72 2.49 2.68
CA GLY A 726 -13.94 1.79 3.69
C GLY A 726 -12.45 1.60 3.35
N ILE A 727 -12.01 1.98 2.15
CA ILE A 727 -10.57 2.05 1.82
C ILE A 727 -10.09 3.50 1.95
N THR A 728 -9.24 3.76 2.94
CA THR A 728 -8.59 5.05 3.14
C THR A 728 -7.27 5.14 2.36
N GLN A 729 -6.74 6.35 2.16
CA GLN A 729 -5.52 6.58 1.35
C GLN A 729 -4.23 5.94 1.89
N ASP A 730 -4.16 5.67 3.19
CA ASP A 730 -3.08 4.93 3.82
C ASP A 730 -3.16 3.42 3.53
N MET A 731 -4.35 2.92 3.18
CA MET A 731 -4.61 1.50 2.90
C MET A 731 -4.58 1.14 1.42
N ALA A 732 -4.22 2.07 0.52
CA ALA A 732 -4.38 1.87 -0.92
C ALA A 732 -3.22 2.32 -1.79
N VAL A 733 -3.10 1.63 -2.93
CA VAL A 733 -2.46 2.11 -4.16
C VAL A 733 -3.56 2.43 -5.17
N TYR A 734 -3.48 3.62 -5.76
CA TYR A 734 -4.46 4.13 -6.70
C TYR A 734 -3.92 4.06 -8.13
N PRO A 735 -4.30 3.07 -8.96
CA PRO A 735 -3.95 3.04 -10.37
C PRO A 735 -4.85 3.94 -11.20
N PHE A 736 -4.24 4.86 -11.95
CA PHE A 736 -4.97 5.66 -12.94
C PHE A 736 -5.45 4.81 -14.12
N ALA A 737 -4.59 3.91 -14.61
CA ALA A 737 -4.89 2.91 -15.62
C ALA A 737 -4.13 1.62 -15.32
N TYR A 738 -4.55 0.51 -15.92
CA TYR A 738 -4.10 -0.84 -15.60
C TYR A 738 -4.42 -1.81 -16.76
N HIS A 739 -3.79 -2.99 -16.78
CA HIS A 739 -3.86 -3.87 -17.95
C HIS A 739 -5.21 -4.56 -18.15
N ASP A 740 -6.03 -4.81 -17.12
CA ASP A 740 -7.34 -5.43 -17.34
C ASP A 740 -8.42 -4.43 -17.77
N GLY A 741 -8.31 -3.17 -17.32
CA GLY A 741 -9.25 -2.10 -17.69
C GLY A 741 -8.92 -1.50 -19.05
N ARG A 742 -9.03 -2.31 -20.11
CA ARG A 742 -8.81 -1.90 -21.49
C ARG A 742 -10.09 -1.99 -22.31
N SER A 743 -10.20 -1.09 -23.28
CA SER A 743 -11.29 -1.06 -24.24
C SER A 743 -10.79 -1.27 -25.68
N LYS A 744 -11.64 -1.79 -26.56
CA LYS A 744 -11.30 -1.98 -27.98
C LYS A 744 -11.16 -0.65 -28.72
N ASP A 745 -12.07 0.28 -28.44
CA ASP A 745 -12.08 1.65 -28.95
C ASP A 745 -12.12 2.63 -27.78
N SER A 746 -12.13 3.94 -28.03
CA SER A 746 -12.29 4.93 -26.96
C SER A 746 -13.58 4.69 -26.17
N ASP A 747 -13.49 4.73 -24.85
CA ASP A 747 -14.60 4.54 -23.94
C ASP A 747 -14.47 5.56 -22.80
N PRO A 748 -15.45 6.46 -22.61
CA PRO A 748 -15.36 7.52 -21.62
C PRO A 748 -15.35 7.01 -20.18
N GLU A 749 -15.70 5.75 -19.90
CA GLU A 749 -15.69 5.16 -18.55
C GLU A 749 -14.39 4.38 -18.26
N ILE A 750 -13.60 4.07 -19.30
CA ILE A 750 -12.38 3.26 -19.20
C ILE A 750 -11.16 4.13 -19.56
N ALA A 751 -10.35 4.46 -18.56
CA ALA A 751 -9.14 5.26 -18.72
C ALA A 751 -8.11 4.55 -19.62
N THR A 752 -8.04 4.93 -20.90
CA THR A 752 -6.99 4.50 -21.83
C THR A 752 -6.51 5.65 -22.70
N TYR A 753 -5.29 5.53 -23.26
CA TYR A 753 -4.75 6.50 -24.22
C TYR A 753 -5.68 6.74 -25.42
N LYS A 754 -6.59 5.79 -25.73
CA LYS A 754 -7.57 5.89 -26.82
C LYS A 754 -8.57 7.03 -26.62
N ASN A 755 -8.79 7.46 -25.38
CA ASN A 755 -9.61 8.64 -25.09
C ASN A 755 -8.90 9.96 -25.44
N GLY A 756 -7.63 9.88 -25.84
CA GLY A 756 -6.86 11.00 -26.37
C GLY A 756 -6.62 12.08 -25.34
N LEU A 757 -6.93 13.31 -25.72
CA LEU A 757 -6.68 14.49 -24.90
C LEU A 757 -7.39 14.42 -23.54
N ALA A 758 -8.55 13.76 -23.47
CA ALA A 758 -9.29 13.57 -22.23
C ALA A 758 -8.52 12.71 -21.23
N PHE A 759 -7.91 11.60 -21.67
CA PHE A 759 -7.06 10.76 -20.81
C PHE A 759 -5.86 11.53 -20.28
N HIS A 760 -5.25 12.36 -21.13
CA HIS A 760 -4.12 13.18 -20.71
C HIS A 760 -4.50 14.24 -19.67
N GLN A 761 -5.67 14.87 -19.81
CA GLN A 761 -6.20 15.80 -18.79
C GLN A 761 -6.52 15.08 -17.47
N GLN A 762 -7.16 13.92 -17.54
CA GLN A 762 -7.46 13.08 -16.39
C GLN A 762 -6.19 12.69 -15.64
N GLN A 763 -5.14 12.29 -16.35
CA GLN A 763 -3.84 11.98 -15.75
C GLN A 763 -3.22 13.20 -15.05
N LYS A 764 -3.29 14.39 -15.66
CA LYS A 764 -2.79 15.63 -15.04
C LYS A 764 -3.57 15.99 -13.77
N PHE A 765 -4.90 15.88 -13.81
CA PHE A 765 -5.73 16.11 -12.62
C PHE A 765 -5.39 15.12 -11.51
N PHE A 766 -5.29 13.83 -11.85
CA PHE A 766 -4.93 12.75 -10.93
C PHE A 766 -3.62 13.02 -10.19
N LEU A 767 -2.63 13.60 -10.88
CA LEU A 767 -1.35 13.99 -10.28
C LEU A 767 -1.43 15.28 -9.46
N SER A 768 -2.30 16.21 -9.83
CA SER A 768 -2.48 17.49 -9.13
C SER A 768 -3.32 17.42 -7.86
N TRP A 769 -4.25 16.46 -7.78
CA TRP A 769 -5.18 16.33 -6.67
C TRP A 769 -4.47 15.75 -5.45
N PRO A 770 -4.57 16.38 -4.25
CA PRO A 770 -3.73 16.03 -3.10
C PRO A 770 -4.10 14.70 -2.44
N PHE A 771 -5.27 14.13 -2.77
CA PHE A 771 -5.68 12.83 -2.23
C PHE A 771 -4.95 11.67 -2.94
N GLY A 772 -4.66 10.62 -2.17
CA GLY A 772 -4.08 9.36 -2.64
C GLY A 772 -2.56 9.35 -2.50
N GLU A 773 -2.04 8.85 -1.38
CA GLU A 773 -0.60 8.91 -1.10
C GLU A 773 0.28 8.13 -2.07
N LYS A 774 -0.28 7.09 -2.70
CA LYS A 774 0.46 6.14 -3.55
C LYS A 774 -0.28 5.98 -4.86
N VAL A 775 0.21 6.64 -5.90
CA VAL A 775 -0.44 6.68 -7.21
C VAL A 775 0.37 5.94 -8.25
N LEU A 776 -0.30 5.14 -9.09
CA LEU A 776 0.32 4.40 -10.18
C LEU A 776 -0.15 4.98 -11.51
N ILE A 777 0.78 5.53 -12.28
CA ILE A 777 0.55 5.94 -13.67
C ILE A 777 0.99 4.85 -14.65
N TRP A 778 0.63 5.04 -15.91
CA TRP A 778 0.69 4.02 -16.95
C TRP A 778 1.73 4.35 -18.00
N GLY A 779 2.46 3.34 -18.47
CA GLY A 779 3.33 3.39 -19.65
C GLY A 779 3.14 2.11 -20.46
N GLY A 780 2.30 2.18 -21.49
CA GLY A 780 1.85 1.01 -22.23
C GLY A 780 2.15 1.07 -23.72
N TYR A 781 1.44 0.20 -24.44
CA TYR A 781 1.51 0.05 -25.88
C TYR A 781 0.10 0.03 -26.49
N GLY A 782 0.01 0.23 -27.80
CA GLY A 782 -1.25 0.28 -28.52
C GLY A 782 -1.75 -1.09 -28.98
N TRP A 783 -3.07 -1.31 -28.87
CA TRP A 783 -3.72 -2.58 -29.21
C TRP A 783 -4.95 -2.42 -30.11
N ARG A 784 -5.16 -3.43 -30.97
CA ARG A 784 -6.36 -3.56 -31.82
C ARG A 784 -7.45 -4.41 -31.18
N ASP A 785 -7.01 -5.41 -30.43
CA ASP A 785 -7.83 -6.39 -29.72
C ASP A 785 -7.30 -6.56 -28.29
N LEU A 786 -8.18 -6.95 -27.37
CA LEU A 786 -7.86 -7.06 -25.95
C LEU A 786 -6.87 -8.20 -25.64
N THR A 787 -6.57 -9.07 -26.60
CA THR A 787 -5.62 -10.18 -26.42
C THR A 787 -4.21 -9.88 -26.92
N HIS A 788 -3.98 -8.82 -27.70
CA HIS A 788 -2.68 -8.56 -28.32
C HIS A 788 -1.55 -8.33 -27.29
N GLY A 789 -0.37 -8.94 -27.52
CA GLY A 789 0.87 -8.66 -26.80
C GLY A 789 1.50 -7.32 -27.18
N PRO A 790 2.73 -7.03 -26.76
CA PRO A 790 3.44 -5.78 -27.10
C PRO A 790 3.76 -5.67 -28.61
N PRO A 791 4.21 -4.51 -29.12
CA PRO A 791 4.89 -4.40 -30.41
C PRO A 791 6.01 -5.45 -30.53
N GLY A 792 6.20 -6.03 -31.71
CA GLY A 792 7.11 -7.19 -31.93
C GLY A 792 6.52 -8.56 -31.55
N CYS A 793 5.30 -8.59 -31.00
CA CYS A 793 4.61 -9.79 -30.56
C CYS A 793 3.19 -9.87 -31.10
N ASP A 794 3.08 -10.23 -32.39
CA ASP A 794 1.84 -10.56 -33.06
C ASP A 794 1.79 -12.04 -33.45
N LYS A 795 0.62 -12.49 -33.92
CA LYS A 795 0.39 -13.88 -34.34
C LYS A 795 1.38 -14.35 -35.42
N SER A 796 1.90 -13.43 -36.24
CA SER A 796 2.88 -13.74 -37.29
C SER A 796 4.28 -14.05 -36.76
N ASP A 797 4.61 -13.62 -35.55
CA ASP A 797 5.96 -13.71 -34.98
C ASP A 797 6.18 -15.03 -34.22
N GLY A 798 5.13 -15.86 -34.15
CA GLY A 798 5.14 -17.15 -33.46
C GLY A 798 4.88 -17.02 -31.96
N ASP A 799 4.88 -18.18 -31.28
CA ASP A 799 4.56 -18.25 -29.86
C ASP A 799 5.76 -17.88 -28.94
N HIS A 800 6.95 -17.62 -29.52
CA HIS A 800 8.17 -17.21 -28.83
C HIS A 800 8.71 -15.88 -29.41
N CYS A 801 7.91 -14.82 -29.30
CA CYS A 801 8.18 -13.50 -29.88
C CYS A 801 9.03 -12.60 -28.97
N THR A 802 9.79 -11.66 -29.54
CA THR A 802 10.56 -10.67 -28.75
C THR A 802 9.92 -9.29 -28.91
N PRO A 803 9.63 -8.56 -27.81
CA PRO A 803 9.08 -7.21 -27.92
C PRO A 803 10.04 -6.28 -28.67
N ASP A 804 9.51 -5.43 -29.54
CA ASP A 804 10.30 -4.38 -30.19
C ASP A 804 10.89 -3.44 -29.13
N SER A 805 12.12 -2.99 -29.35
CA SER A 805 12.74 -1.95 -28.53
C SER A 805 11.89 -0.67 -28.53
N VAL A 806 11.77 -0.03 -27.37
CA VAL A 806 11.19 1.31 -27.23
C VAL A 806 12.14 2.36 -27.82
N TYR A 807 13.44 2.09 -27.77
CA TYR A 807 14.47 3.00 -28.25
C TYR A 807 14.95 2.62 -29.65
N ASP A 808 15.17 3.63 -30.50
CA ASP A 808 15.85 3.46 -31.78
C ASP A 808 17.38 3.33 -31.62
N GLU A 809 18.07 3.14 -32.74
CA GLU A 809 19.54 2.96 -32.80
C GLU A 809 20.32 4.21 -32.31
N ASP A 810 19.72 5.39 -32.44
CA ASP A 810 20.28 6.66 -31.95
C ASP A 810 19.96 6.90 -30.46
N GLY A 811 19.16 6.01 -29.86
CA GLY A 811 18.79 6.04 -28.46
C GLY A 811 17.60 6.94 -28.14
N HIS A 812 16.79 7.35 -29.11
CA HIS A 812 15.55 8.10 -28.89
C HIS A 812 14.37 7.16 -28.63
N ALA A 813 13.51 7.51 -27.67
CA ALA A 813 12.31 6.74 -27.37
C ALA A 813 11.21 6.96 -28.43
N GLN A 814 10.72 5.88 -29.03
CA GLN A 814 9.75 5.84 -30.13
C GLN A 814 8.28 5.93 -29.64
N CYS A 815 8.03 6.85 -28.73
CA CYS A 815 6.75 7.02 -28.04
C CYS A 815 5.70 7.76 -28.87
N MET A 816 4.42 7.52 -28.58
CA MET A 816 3.34 8.31 -29.16
C MET A 816 3.39 9.75 -28.62
N PRO A 817 3.28 10.78 -29.47
CA PRO A 817 3.15 12.16 -29.01
C PRO A 817 1.91 12.34 -28.12
N ALA A 818 1.97 13.33 -27.22
CA ALA A 818 0.81 13.70 -26.41
C ALA A 818 -0.39 14.02 -27.32
N PRO A 819 -1.57 13.42 -27.07
CA PRO A 819 -2.73 13.62 -27.92
C PRO A 819 -3.23 15.07 -27.81
N THR A 820 -3.77 15.61 -28.91
CA THR A 820 -4.36 16.96 -28.96
C THR A 820 -5.86 16.94 -29.29
N VAL A 821 -6.44 15.75 -29.47
CA VAL A 821 -7.83 15.52 -29.82
C VAL A 821 -8.45 14.43 -28.95
N SER A 822 -9.77 14.48 -28.76
CA SER A 822 -10.55 13.47 -28.05
C SER A 822 -11.80 13.11 -28.85
N PRO A 823 -12.11 11.81 -29.02
CA PRO A 823 -11.22 10.67 -28.79
C PRO A 823 -10.05 10.65 -29.79
N LEU A 824 -9.10 9.73 -29.64
CA LEU A 824 -8.12 9.51 -30.71
C LEU A 824 -8.80 8.96 -31.97
N PRO A 825 -8.37 9.38 -33.18
CA PRO A 825 -8.83 8.76 -34.42
C PRO A 825 -8.57 7.25 -34.39
N LYS A 826 -9.52 6.43 -34.89
CA LYS A 826 -9.44 4.96 -34.83
C LYS A 826 -8.14 4.40 -35.42
N SER A 827 -7.55 5.05 -36.42
CA SER A 827 -6.25 4.65 -37.00
C SER A 827 -5.12 4.75 -35.99
N ALA A 828 -4.99 5.88 -35.30
CA ALA A 828 -4.00 6.11 -34.24
C ALA A 828 -4.31 5.27 -32.98
N ALA A 829 -5.58 5.24 -32.56
CA ALA A 829 -6.02 4.47 -31.39
C ALA A 829 -5.73 2.97 -31.52
N ARG A 830 -5.67 2.43 -32.74
CA ARG A 830 -5.45 1.00 -33.03
C ARG A 830 -4.05 0.71 -33.61
N GLU A 831 -3.16 1.68 -33.58
CA GLU A 831 -1.78 1.51 -34.02
C GLU A 831 -1.00 0.63 -33.02
N ARG A 832 -0.15 -0.27 -33.54
CA ARG A 832 0.65 -1.21 -32.75
C ARG A 832 2.01 -0.57 -32.45
N ARG A 833 2.07 0.33 -31.48
CA ARG A 833 3.30 1.05 -31.11
C ARG A 833 3.40 1.28 -29.60
N TRP A 834 4.58 1.67 -29.12
CA TRP A 834 4.75 2.17 -27.75
C TRP A 834 4.05 3.52 -27.58
N ILE A 835 3.25 3.65 -26.52
CA ILE A 835 2.48 4.87 -26.24
C ILE A 835 3.25 5.79 -25.31
N CYS A 836 3.81 5.24 -24.23
CA CYS A 836 4.57 5.96 -23.21
C CYS A 836 3.80 7.15 -22.61
N GLU A 837 2.61 6.90 -22.07
CA GLU A 837 1.76 7.94 -21.48
C GLU A 837 2.49 8.72 -20.37
N HIS A 838 3.40 8.04 -19.64
CA HIS A 838 4.26 8.66 -18.63
C HIS A 838 5.24 9.71 -19.19
N ARG A 839 5.50 9.71 -20.51
CA ARG A 839 6.36 10.69 -21.22
C ARG A 839 5.59 11.86 -21.82
N TRP A 840 4.26 11.87 -21.74
CA TRP A 840 3.48 12.95 -22.34
C TRP A 840 3.75 14.29 -21.66
N GLN A 841 3.73 15.36 -22.45
CA GLN A 841 4.04 16.72 -21.99
C GLN A 841 3.23 17.10 -20.76
N GLY A 842 3.92 17.59 -19.72
CA GLY A 842 3.32 17.99 -18.46
C GLY A 842 3.28 16.88 -17.41
N VAL A 843 3.39 15.59 -17.76
CA VAL A 843 3.44 14.52 -16.74
C VAL A 843 4.66 14.70 -15.84
N ALA A 844 5.84 14.91 -16.43
CA ALA A 844 7.07 15.22 -15.71
C ALA A 844 6.94 16.43 -14.77
N GLY A 845 6.38 17.54 -15.25
CA GLY A 845 6.16 18.71 -14.40
C GLY A 845 5.12 18.43 -13.30
N MET A 846 4.10 17.64 -13.60
CA MET A 846 3.09 17.24 -12.62
C MET A 846 3.60 16.28 -11.55
N MET A 847 4.63 15.47 -11.84
CA MET A 847 5.37 14.74 -10.80
C MET A 847 5.97 15.72 -9.80
N HIS A 848 6.65 16.75 -10.30
CA HIS A 848 7.25 17.78 -9.46
C HIS A 848 6.20 18.54 -8.65
N PHE A 849 5.10 18.97 -9.30
CA PHE A 849 4.01 19.65 -8.63
C PHE A 849 3.41 18.80 -7.51
N ARG A 850 3.09 17.53 -7.79
CA ARG A 850 2.57 16.60 -6.78
C ARG A 850 3.51 16.51 -5.60
N LYS A 851 4.81 16.36 -5.88
CA LYS A 851 5.83 16.27 -4.83
C LYS A 851 5.91 17.57 -4.02
N ALA A 852 5.95 18.73 -4.66
CA ALA A 852 5.99 20.02 -3.97
C ALA A 852 4.73 20.27 -3.11
N CYS A 853 3.56 19.84 -3.57
CA CYS A 853 2.29 20.25 -2.98
C CYS A 853 1.64 19.22 -2.02
N ARG A 854 2.24 18.04 -1.86
CA ARG A 854 1.65 16.85 -1.21
C ARG A 854 1.22 16.99 0.25
N GLN A 855 1.80 17.94 1.00
CA GLN A 855 1.45 18.14 2.42
C GLN A 855 0.34 19.17 2.63
N HIS A 856 -0.08 19.84 1.57
CA HIS A 856 -1.03 20.91 1.66
C HIS A 856 -2.45 20.40 1.45
N ALA A 857 -3.30 20.63 2.45
CA ALA A 857 -4.74 20.46 2.30
C ALA A 857 -5.30 21.47 1.29
N VAL A 858 -6.44 21.12 0.69
CA VAL A 858 -7.20 22.05 -0.15
C VAL A 858 -7.67 23.22 0.71
N SER A 859 -7.15 24.41 0.43
CA SER A 859 -7.38 25.62 1.22
C SER A 859 -8.44 26.54 0.59
N GLU A 860 -8.67 26.43 -0.72
CA GLU A 860 -9.65 27.23 -1.45
C GLU A 860 -10.13 26.47 -2.69
N LYS A 861 -11.40 26.68 -3.10
CA LYS A 861 -12.02 26.00 -4.25
C LYS A 861 -12.79 27.01 -5.12
N TRP A 862 -12.62 26.89 -6.42
CA TRP A 862 -13.36 27.64 -7.42
C TRP A 862 -14.13 26.66 -8.29
N GLU A 863 -15.44 26.64 -8.15
CA GLU A 863 -16.33 25.67 -8.77
C GLU A 863 -17.09 26.30 -9.94
N GLY A 864 -16.96 25.72 -11.13
CA GLY A 864 -17.66 26.20 -12.32
C GLY A 864 -19.18 26.25 -12.15
N GLY A 865 -19.76 27.41 -12.45
CA GLY A 865 -21.20 27.66 -12.27
C GLY A 865 -21.64 27.97 -10.84
N LYS A 866 -20.73 27.87 -9.84
CA LYS A 866 -21.02 28.21 -8.44
C LYS A 866 -20.19 29.40 -7.95
N THR A 867 -18.94 29.51 -8.38
CA THR A 867 -18.06 30.63 -8.06
C THR A 867 -18.21 31.74 -9.09
N GLU A 868 -18.38 32.98 -8.63
CA GLU A 868 -18.49 34.16 -9.50
C GLU A 868 -17.26 34.27 -10.44
N GLY A 869 -17.50 34.49 -11.73
CA GLY A 869 -16.44 34.57 -12.74
C GLY A 869 -15.91 33.22 -13.24
N VAL A 870 -16.37 32.08 -12.70
CA VAL A 870 -15.93 30.73 -13.09
C VAL A 870 -17.05 30.01 -13.85
N GLY A 871 -16.89 29.89 -15.17
CA GLY A 871 -17.88 29.23 -16.05
C GLY A 871 -17.99 27.72 -15.85
N ILE A 872 -19.10 27.13 -16.32
CA ILE A 872 -19.34 25.68 -16.32
C ILE A 872 -18.21 24.94 -17.04
N GLY A 873 -17.82 23.76 -16.57
CA GLY A 873 -16.71 22.99 -17.17
C GLY A 873 -15.32 23.50 -16.76
N ARG A 874 -15.24 24.41 -15.79
CA ARG A 874 -13.98 24.89 -15.19
C ARG A 874 -13.96 24.59 -13.71
N LEU A 875 -12.77 24.33 -13.19
CA LEU A 875 -12.52 24.27 -11.76
C LEU A 875 -11.14 24.85 -11.46
N ALA A 876 -10.96 25.34 -10.24
CA ALA A 876 -9.64 25.56 -9.68
C ALA A 876 -9.63 25.23 -8.19
N PHE A 877 -8.45 24.99 -7.64
CA PHE A 877 -8.25 24.81 -6.22
C PHE A 877 -6.85 25.23 -5.82
N ARG A 878 -6.72 25.62 -4.55
CA ARG A 878 -5.45 25.96 -3.93
C ARG A 878 -5.11 24.92 -2.88
N LEU A 879 -3.84 24.56 -2.82
CA LEU A 879 -3.28 23.72 -1.76
C LEU A 879 -2.39 24.62 -0.91
N GLY A 880 -2.77 24.83 0.35
CA GLY A 880 -2.02 25.70 1.27
C GLY A 880 -1.93 27.15 0.77
N GLY A 881 -0.74 27.75 0.89
CA GLY A 881 -0.41 29.08 0.35
C GLY A 881 0.51 29.05 -0.86
N ASP A 882 0.86 27.86 -1.34
CA ASP A 882 2.04 27.65 -2.19
C ASP A 882 1.69 27.07 -3.57
N CYS A 883 0.54 26.41 -3.69
CA CYS A 883 0.19 25.64 -4.88
C CYS A 883 -1.21 25.97 -5.38
N PHE A 884 -1.33 26.18 -6.70
CA PHE A 884 -2.60 26.45 -7.35
C PHE A 884 -2.78 25.62 -8.62
N VAL A 885 -4.00 25.09 -8.78
CA VAL A 885 -4.42 24.29 -9.92
C VAL A 885 -5.66 24.92 -10.53
N ALA A 886 -5.67 25.04 -11.86
CA ALA A 886 -6.84 25.41 -12.63
C ALA A 886 -6.97 24.45 -13.82
N LEU A 887 -8.19 24.03 -14.10
CA LEU A 887 -8.51 23.09 -15.16
C LEU A 887 -9.75 23.59 -15.93
N THR A 888 -9.66 23.54 -17.25
CA THR A 888 -10.81 23.67 -18.13
C THR A 888 -11.03 22.34 -18.83
N ARG A 889 -12.23 21.78 -18.65
CA ARG A 889 -12.65 20.58 -19.36
C ARG A 889 -12.89 20.96 -20.81
N GLY A 890 -12.46 20.07 -21.70
CA GLY A 890 -12.79 20.22 -23.10
C GLY A 890 -14.28 20.11 -23.40
N ARG A 891 -14.70 20.70 -24.52
CA ARG A 891 -16.01 20.42 -25.11
C ARG A 891 -16.00 19.04 -25.75
N ARG A 892 -17.07 18.27 -25.58
CA ARG A 892 -17.29 17.01 -26.32
C ARG A 892 -18.01 17.28 -27.65
N GLU A 893 -17.79 16.43 -28.65
CA GLU A 893 -18.46 16.56 -29.96
C GLU A 893 -19.99 16.41 -29.87
N ASP A 894 -20.51 15.73 -28.85
CA ASP A 894 -21.94 15.50 -28.62
C ASP A 894 -22.60 16.50 -27.66
N GLU A 895 -21.89 17.57 -27.27
CA GLU A 895 -22.43 18.65 -26.43
C GLU A 895 -22.99 19.79 -27.27
N ASP A 896 -24.15 20.32 -26.87
CA ASP A 896 -24.77 21.47 -27.52
C ASP A 896 -23.80 22.67 -27.54
N GLU A 897 -23.68 23.33 -28.71
CA GLU A 897 -22.78 24.48 -28.89
C GLU A 897 -23.11 25.65 -27.95
N ASP A 898 -24.33 25.69 -27.41
CA ASP A 898 -24.90 26.79 -26.63
C ASP A 898 -24.60 26.74 -25.12
N VAL A 899 -23.90 25.72 -24.60
CA VAL A 899 -23.51 25.68 -23.18
C VAL A 899 -22.35 26.65 -22.91
N ALA A 900 -22.69 27.88 -22.53
CA ALA A 900 -21.73 28.92 -22.19
C ALA A 900 -20.76 28.46 -21.08
N GLY A 901 -19.45 28.52 -21.37
CA GLY A 901 -18.37 28.22 -20.43
C GLY A 901 -17.61 26.92 -20.66
N VAL A 902 -18.19 25.97 -21.42
CA VAL A 902 -17.59 24.64 -21.67
C VAL A 902 -16.59 24.68 -22.84
N GLY A 903 -15.35 24.27 -22.56
CA GLY A 903 -14.24 24.24 -23.52
C GLY A 903 -13.49 25.56 -23.70
N GLY A 904 -12.49 25.54 -24.59
CA GLY A 904 -11.70 26.72 -24.95
C GLY A 904 -10.67 27.17 -23.90
N THR A 905 -10.15 28.38 -24.10
CA THR A 905 -9.18 29.03 -23.20
C THR A 905 -9.90 29.78 -22.09
N TRP A 906 -9.55 29.48 -20.84
CA TRP A 906 -9.92 30.25 -19.67
C TRP A 906 -8.80 31.26 -19.36
N ASP A 907 -9.11 32.54 -19.52
CA ASP A 907 -8.29 33.65 -19.01
C ASP A 907 -8.43 33.72 -17.48
N LEU A 908 -7.31 33.60 -16.78
CA LEU A 908 -7.25 33.62 -15.32
C LEU A 908 -7.09 35.04 -14.75
N THR A 909 -6.92 36.05 -15.61
CA THR A 909 -6.68 37.44 -15.18
C THR A 909 -7.78 37.93 -14.25
N GLY A 910 -7.38 38.53 -13.12
CA GLY A 910 -8.29 39.01 -12.08
C GLY A 910 -8.71 37.95 -11.05
N LEU A 911 -8.35 36.68 -11.23
CA LEU A 911 -8.62 35.64 -10.23
C LEU A 911 -7.69 35.81 -9.04
N LYS A 912 -8.26 36.06 -7.85
CA LYS A 912 -7.52 36.16 -6.60
C LYS A 912 -7.22 34.77 -6.05
N ILE A 913 -5.98 34.32 -6.21
CA ILE A 913 -5.52 33.00 -5.75
C ILE A 913 -4.73 33.07 -4.45
N ALA A 914 -4.32 34.27 -4.01
CA ALA A 914 -3.59 34.50 -2.77
C ALA A 914 -2.33 33.61 -2.64
N LEU A 915 -1.61 33.44 -3.75
CA LEU A 915 -0.20 33.06 -3.75
C LEU A 915 0.66 34.33 -3.60
N PRO A 916 1.91 34.23 -3.13
CA PRO A 916 2.85 35.34 -3.10
C PRO A 916 3.03 35.99 -4.48
N GLN A 917 3.33 37.29 -4.52
CA GLN A 917 3.70 37.98 -5.74
C GLN A 917 4.86 37.25 -6.44
N GLY A 918 4.76 37.08 -7.75
CA GLY A 918 5.85 36.51 -8.51
C GLY A 918 5.44 35.95 -9.87
N ARG A 919 6.45 35.43 -10.56
CA ARG A 919 6.31 34.66 -11.80
C ARG A 919 6.38 33.18 -11.46
N TYR A 920 5.41 32.43 -11.97
CA TYR A 920 5.29 31.02 -11.72
C TYR A 920 5.27 30.21 -13.00
N CYS A 921 5.87 29.03 -12.95
CA CYS A 921 5.91 28.14 -14.09
C CYS A 921 4.71 27.21 -14.21
N ASP A 922 4.16 27.05 -15.41
CA ASP A 922 3.14 26.03 -15.64
C ASP A 922 3.77 24.65 -15.74
N MET A 923 3.79 23.93 -14.62
CA MET A 923 4.20 22.53 -14.54
C MET A 923 3.41 21.64 -15.53
N SER A 924 2.21 22.08 -15.87
CA SER A 924 1.42 21.82 -17.08
C SER A 924 2.08 21.43 -18.39
N SER A 925 3.12 22.20 -18.66
CA SER A 925 3.67 22.45 -19.98
C SER A 925 5.09 21.91 -20.13
N LEU A 926 5.69 21.45 -19.02
CA LEU A 926 7.05 20.95 -18.99
C LEU A 926 7.13 19.53 -19.58
N HIS A 927 8.02 19.30 -20.54
CA HIS A 927 8.24 17.98 -21.13
C HIS A 927 9.07 17.05 -20.24
N THR A 928 10.10 17.60 -19.60
CA THR A 928 11.06 16.88 -18.75
C THR A 928 11.67 17.84 -17.74
N GLN A 929 12.00 17.34 -16.55
CA GLN A 929 12.81 18.01 -15.54
C GLN A 929 14.31 17.81 -15.80
N LYS A 930 14.69 16.78 -16.57
CA LYS A 930 16.09 16.51 -16.90
C LYS A 930 16.70 17.68 -17.67
N GLY A 931 17.69 18.35 -17.07
CA GLY A 931 18.36 19.48 -17.68
C GLY A 931 17.54 20.77 -17.70
N TRP A 932 16.42 20.83 -16.98
CA TRP A 932 15.66 22.07 -16.80
C TRP A 932 16.36 22.94 -15.74
N ASP A 933 16.83 24.11 -16.16
CA ASP A 933 17.58 25.07 -15.33
C ASP A 933 16.69 25.97 -14.45
N GLN A 934 15.36 25.78 -14.53
CA GLN A 934 14.35 26.53 -13.79
C GLN A 934 14.37 28.05 -14.03
N SER A 935 15.09 28.54 -15.05
CA SER A 935 15.15 29.98 -15.34
C SER A 935 13.97 30.47 -16.17
N SER A 936 13.27 29.55 -16.83
CA SER A 936 12.09 29.80 -17.66
C SER A 936 11.31 28.52 -17.88
N CYS A 937 10.08 28.64 -18.34
CA CYS A 937 9.26 27.51 -18.74
C CYS A 937 8.39 27.87 -19.94
N PRO A 938 7.81 26.86 -20.63
CA PRO A 938 7.04 27.11 -21.84
C PRO A 938 5.85 28.04 -21.64
N ARG A 939 5.28 28.09 -20.42
CA ARG A 939 4.21 29.02 -20.04
C ARG A 939 4.33 29.44 -18.60
N GLU A 940 3.96 30.69 -18.35
CA GLU A 940 4.06 31.33 -17.04
C GLU A 940 2.74 31.96 -16.59
N VAL A 941 2.64 32.20 -15.29
CA VAL A 941 1.61 33.03 -14.66
C VAL A 941 2.24 34.08 -13.78
N GLU A 942 1.71 35.29 -13.86
CA GLU A 942 2.14 36.42 -13.04
C GLU A 942 1.08 36.73 -11.98
N VAL A 943 1.53 36.84 -10.73
CA VAL A 943 0.70 37.15 -9.56
C VAL A 943 1.21 38.45 -8.94
N ASP A 944 0.31 39.38 -8.63
CA ASP A 944 0.64 40.65 -7.98
C ASP A 944 0.79 40.55 -6.44
N GLU A 945 1.01 41.70 -5.79
CA GLU A 945 1.17 41.82 -4.34
C GLU A 945 -0.09 41.42 -3.55
N GLU A 946 -1.27 41.57 -4.15
CA GLU A 946 -2.57 41.20 -3.59
C GLU A 946 -2.92 39.71 -3.81
N GLY A 947 -2.07 38.96 -4.52
CA GLY A 947 -2.29 37.56 -4.85
C GLY A 947 -3.29 37.35 -5.98
N VAL A 948 -3.46 38.34 -6.86
CA VAL A 948 -4.33 38.31 -8.04
C VAL A 948 -3.51 38.00 -9.28
N ILE A 949 -4.02 37.12 -10.13
CA ILE A 949 -3.38 36.79 -11.41
C ILE A 949 -3.49 38.00 -12.35
N GLN A 950 -2.34 38.50 -12.81
CA GLN A 950 -2.23 39.60 -13.78
C GLN A 950 -2.15 39.07 -15.23
N HIS A 951 -1.47 37.95 -15.42
CA HIS A 951 -1.34 37.29 -16.71
C HIS A 951 -1.37 35.78 -16.53
N GLY A 952 -2.28 35.09 -17.23
CA GLY A 952 -2.42 33.64 -17.11
C GLY A 952 -3.57 33.05 -17.91
N SER A 953 -3.38 31.85 -18.46
CA SER A 953 -4.49 31.13 -19.09
C SER A 953 -4.37 29.61 -19.01
N VAL A 954 -5.53 28.94 -19.00
CA VAL A 954 -5.68 27.48 -19.07
C VAL A 954 -6.43 27.14 -20.34
N THR A 955 -5.98 26.16 -21.11
CA THR A 955 -6.60 25.81 -22.38
C THR A 955 -7.19 24.41 -22.33
N GLN A 956 -8.00 24.03 -23.33
CA GLN A 956 -8.48 22.66 -23.43
C GLN A 956 -7.29 21.72 -23.69
N GLY A 957 -7.14 20.68 -22.88
CA GLY A 957 -6.18 19.61 -23.08
C GLY A 957 -4.72 19.87 -22.72
N ALA A 958 -4.33 21.12 -22.85
CA ALA A 958 -3.01 21.65 -22.59
C ALA A 958 -3.26 23.03 -21.93
N ALA A 959 -2.35 23.93 -21.61
CA ALA A 959 -1.04 24.13 -22.16
C ALA A 959 -0.91 24.22 -23.66
N GLN A 960 -1.82 24.93 -24.36
CA GLN A 960 -1.85 24.96 -25.82
C GLN A 960 -0.45 25.10 -26.45
N PRO A 961 -0.18 24.33 -27.52
CA PRO A 961 0.97 24.52 -28.37
C PRO A 961 0.77 25.76 -29.24
N GLN A 962 1.80 26.61 -29.34
CA GLN A 962 1.85 27.63 -30.37
C GLN A 962 1.85 26.98 -31.74
N SER A 963 1.00 27.52 -32.62
CA SER A 963 0.93 27.22 -34.02
C SER A 963 2.18 27.72 -34.75
N THR A 964 2.86 26.85 -35.50
CA THR A 964 3.58 27.27 -36.70
C THR A 964 3.55 26.16 -37.75
N PRO A 965 3.14 26.44 -39.00
CA PRO A 965 3.12 25.45 -40.06
C PRO A 965 4.52 25.30 -40.66
N LEU A 966 5.15 24.14 -40.48
CA LEU A 966 6.31 23.79 -41.30
C LEU A 966 5.83 23.09 -42.58
N ARG A 967 5.95 23.85 -43.68
CA ARG A 967 5.85 23.36 -45.05
C ARG A 967 6.99 22.39 -45.36
N ARG A 968 6.61 21.29 -46.00
CA ARG A 968 7.37 20.30 -46.79
C ARG A 968 8.49 19.53 -46.10
#